data_AF-A0A369KN83-F1
#
_entry.id   AF-A0A369KN83-F1
#
_cell.length_a   1.000
_cell.length_b   1.000
_cell.length_c   1.000
_cell.angle_alpha   90.00
_cell.angle_beta   90.00
_cell.angle_gamma   90.00
#
_symmetry.space_group_name_H-M   'P 1'
#
loop_
_entity.id
_entity.type
_entity.pdbx_description
1 polymer ?
#
loop_
_entity_poly.entity_id
_entity_poly.type
_entity_poly.pdbx_seq_one_letter_code
_entity_poly.pdbx_strand_id
1 'polypeptide(L)'
;MLKFIWNSWWRNKERFILLLVGVLIVSTGLSYLIGTTQANNGTVVDELQKRWGSSYDIVVRPPDSRSVTEDLKLLEPNYMSGLDGGITMKQYKTIQQINDIEVAAPIAMIGNYYADAQIGTYDFKEQGIYKVTIQDVQDTGLQKEHQTNSYFLGAGWSPSESDGLNRDLSPQELGKQPLMEFGSATMLAGIDPKAEARLVGLDQATKKATHSRYFTKDDIATDNGDDVWNIPLILNSHEYVDAYRKYRYEKVDVPLVNDSMTETVQDIMKKGGKSYLKTLPVQPAKVYKITTSETSKELVNDILKGTVPSKPAGSFDWMYLKPSSVEYQALASPFATRWPFAYQVIPQEVPEDVQLAKRTMYRKARSFGDTSINLNSVPKMKLKFIGVFDPQKLNISKDPLTELPMETYFPAKAQWVMDKNERPVNPVRDVKPTNDPYDFLTKPPSMLTTLDAAFKLRGDKAISAIRVNVKGVEAMNATSEKKLQAVAQEIEDKTGLITDVTLGSSPQLALTYLPGLKNESALGWVQQPWIKLGSSMAIFQEAKVGMSGVIASVIAVALVYVFSSNIILLYARKKEFAILLSLGWRPRQLSKLLFLEATLLGTFVALISWTILGSFWLTTDHPIALGRILLIGLAGLLIYWGGTLVPMALIRRIQPFESMRSGEVSKGRRFVRSQSIFGMSLNQLFTYWQRTLLSIVAIALPTSLFIFFLFVTFRLKGVLYATWLGEYVALEVGTMHYVAMAVALLIAILTTTEIMWQNVNERKPQLAVLKATGWRDSWIRLLVLTEGMLTGLFAGVIGLLLALAMIGYVYNQFPVNELLFLSVMLFIPVVTGVLGALLPAQRAVRITPNAAIGSVAVNTQATERRFKLALGTIGVVLAAGVSSLFLFAANEDITQAPKQTQDKSSAVQTTGTKIADLKQTESKKTAAVSQSETDKKIKKLMKKGMVQTTPGGERINNQFFYVDPLIETPKELDLKEKPGYRFVTVPAIMQDNQDSSIKGAKSIYRPSTYAMTAPDGKEYLPVDYVNHNEKAWKFSYQYFPPEKSRVDLVYQVPEDEKVLVLYASDSAFPRTVTVKIELPPVAKELTNQEEQAVKQMMNKGVVKTYPGDPLQKKAVFHVDSLLPNPPKELKLKPRSGYQLVTLPLIFQDTYYDYDGSSVNYRPNTFTLQAPDGTEYEQIDYVNRNEKAWKNGFQYYPPFRSRVDFVYEVPADQHVFVMYASSEAFPKPTTVKVELD
;
A
#
# COMPACT_ATOMS: atom_id res chain seq x y z
N MET A 1 69.80 17.28 -13.03
CA MET A 1 68.32 17.38 -13.05
C MET A 1 67.73 17.43 -11.64
N LEU A 2 67.98 16.45 -10.76
CA LEU A 2 67.49 16.46 -9.37
C LEU A 2 67.83 17.74 -8.58
N LYS A 3 69.10 18.18 -8.61
CA LYS A 3 69.54 19.44 -7.98
C LYS A 3 68.79 20.68 -8.53
N PHE A 4 68.38 20.64 -9.80
CA PHE A 4 67.60 21.72 -10.42
C PHE A 4 66.13 21.69 -9.98
N ILE A 5 65.52 20.52 -9.89
CA ILE A 5 64.16 20.34 -9.34
C ILE A 5 64.14 20.86 -7.89
N TRP A 6 65.10 20.44 -7.07
CA TRP A 6 65.24 20.88 -5.68
C TRP A 6 65.38 22.40 -5.54
N ASN A 7 66.29 23.01 -6.29
CA ASN A 7 66.46 24.47 -6.28
C ASN A 7 65.23 25.22 -6.83
N SER A 8 64.52 24.63 -7.78
CA SER A 8 63.29 25.20 -8.36
C SER A 8 62.15 25.24 -7.34
N TRP A 9 61.94 24.16 -6.58
CA TRP A 9 60.99 24.12 -5.46
C TRP A 9 61.35 25.19 -4.41
N TRP A 10 62.64 25.38 -4.15
CA TRP A 10 63.14 26.39 -3.22
C TRP A 10 63.11 27.83 -3.72
N ARG A 11 63.02 28.05 -5.03
CA ARG A 11 62.81 29.38 -5.59
C ARG A 11 61.33 29.79 -5.55
N ASN A 12 60.42 28.83 -5.70
CA ASN A 12 58.98 29.04 -5.76
C ASN A 12 58.26 28.52 -4.50
N LYS A 13 58.77 28.96 -3.35
CA LYS A 13 58.48 28.42 -2.01
C LYS A 13 56.98 28.30 -1.66
N GLU A 14 56.20 29.36 -1.87
CA GLU A 14 54.75 29.39 -1.56
C GLU A 14 53.96 28.35 -2.35
N ARG A 15 54.39 28.09 -3.57
CA ARG A 15 53.70 27.19 -4.49
C ARG A 15 54.04 25.73 -4.21
N PHE A 16 55.29 25.47 -3.86
CA PHE A 16 55.71 24.16 -3.41
C PHE A 16 54.95 23.73 -2.15
N ILE A 17 54.65 24.67 -1.23
CA ILE A 17 53.76 24.39 -0.08
C ILE A 17 52.37 23.97 -0.55
N LEU A 18 51.73 24.76 -1.39
CA LEU A 18 50.37 24.45 -1.87
C LEU A 18 50.30 23.07 -2.53
N LEU A 19 51.30 22.75 -3.36
CA LEU A 19 51.42 21.45 -4.00
C LEU A 19 51.61 20.33 -2.98
N LEU A 20 52.51 20.48 -2.00
CA LEU A 20 52.78 19.46 -0.99
C LEU A 20 51.57 19.22 -0.08
N VAL A 21 50.89 20.30 0.33
CA VAL A 21 49.64 20.23 1.08
C VAL A 21 48.58 19.47 0.28
N GLY A 22 48.41 19.76 -1.01
CA GLY A 22 47.43 19.05 -1.83
C GLY A 22 47.80 17.62 -2.14
N VAL A 23 49.09 17.32 -2.36
CA VAL A 23 49.59 15.94 -2.47
C VAL A 23 49.24 15.14 -1.21
N LEU A 24 49.45 15.73 -0.03
CA LEU A 24 49.18 15.09 1.26
C LEU A 24 47.67 14.90 1.51
N ILE A 25 46.86 15.93 1.26
CA ILE A 25 45.39 15.83 1.36
C ILE A 25 44.85 14.75 0.42
N VAL A 26 45.33 14.72 -0.83
CA VAL A 26 44.89 13.73 -1.82
C VAL A 26 45.36 12.33 -1.42
N SER A 27 46.63 12.14 -1.04
CA SER A 27 47.13 10.80 -0.69
C SER A 27 46.49 10.27 0.59
N THR A 28 46.47 11.07 1.64
CA THR A 28 45.87 10.65 2.92
C THR A 28 44.37 10.49 2.79
N GLY A 29 43.68 11.48 2.21
CA GLY A 29 42.24 11.45 2.04
C GLY A 29 41.80 10.27 1.18
N LEU A 30 42.39 10.09 0.00
CA LEU A 30 42.03 8.99 -0.90
C LEU A 30 42.31 7.62 -0.29
N SER A 31 43.50 7.40 0.29
CA SER A 31 43.86 6.09 0.84
C SER A 31 43.03 5.72 2.06
N TYR A 32 42.76 6.69 2.94
CA TYR A 32 41.90 6.48 4.10
C TYR A 32 40.47 6.18 3.68
N LEU A 33 39.90 6.98 2.77
CA LEU A 33 38.53 6.78 2.29
C LEU A 33 38.35 5.46 1.53
N ILE A 34 39.31 5.07 0.69
CA ILE A 34 39.28 3.76 0.01
C ILE A 34 39.38 2.65 1.05
N GLY A 35 40.29 2.77 2.03
CA GLY A 35 40.43 1.80 3.12
C GLY A 35 39.14 1.59 3.89
N THR A 36 38.55 2.67 4.41
CA THR A 36 37.29 2.59 5.17
C THR A 36 36.11 2.18 4.30
N THR A 37 35.98 2.67 3.06
CA THR A 37 34.87 2.25 2.19
C THR A 37 34.95 0.76 1.85
N GLN A 38 36.16 0.21 1.67
CA GLN A 38 36.34 -1.23 1.46
C GLN A 38 36.03 -2.04 2.72
N ALA A 39 36.45 -1.55 3.89
CA ALA A 39 36.13 -2.18 5.17
C ALA A 39 34.60 -2.20 5.40
N ASN A 40 33.93 -1.05 5.27
CA ASN A 40 32.47 -0.94 5.45
C ASN A 40 31.71 -1.79 4.43
N ASN A 41 32.14 -1.84 3.16
CA ASN A 41 31.54 -2.73 2.17
C ASN A 41 31.68 -4.20 2.59
N GLY A 42 32.85 -4.60 3.12
CA GLY A 42 33.05 -5.93 3.68
C GLY A 42 32.06 -6.24 4.80
N THR A 43 31.93 -5.34 5.79
CA THR A 43 31.01 -5.49 6.92
C THR A 43 29.55 -5.57 6.47
N VAL A 44 29.09 -4.68 5.60
CA VAL A 44 27.70 -4.69 5.10
C VAL A 44 27.40 -5.97 4.34
N VAL A 45 28.31 -6.42 3.48
CA VAL A 45 28.13 -7.67 2.73
C VAL A 45 28.10 -8.87 3.67
N ASP A 46 29.00 -8.94 4.65
CA ASP A 46 29.02 -10.02 5.63
C ASP A 46 27.75 -10.04 6.47
N GLU A 47 27.29 -8.88 6.91
CA GLU A 47 26.10 -8.77 7.76
C GLU A 47 24.80 -9.09 7.01
N LEU A 48 24.68 -8.64 5.76
CA LEU A 48 23.60 -9.04 4.87
C LEU A 48 23.70 -10.54 4.50
N GLN A 49 24.90 -11.09 4.37
CA GLN A 49 25.14 -12.50 4.05
C GLN A 49 24.77 -13.43 5.22
N LYS A 50 25.12 -13.07 6.46
CA LYS A 50 24.68 -13.80 7.67
C LYS A 50 23.16 -13.87 7.76
N ARG A 51 22.50 -12.82 7.31
CA ARG A 51 21.04 -12.65 7.31
C ARG A 51 20.38 -13.00 5.97
N TRP A 52 21.12 -13.59 5.03
CA TRP A 52 20.56 -13.96 3.74
C TRP A 52 19.61 -15.15 3.83
N GLY A 53 19.87 -16.07 4.76
CA GLY A 53 19.07 -17.27 4.97
C GLY A 53 17.64 -16.96 5.39
N SER A 54 16.69 -17.69 4.82
CA SER A 54 15.27 -17.64 5.16
C SER A 54 14.72 -19.04 5.33
N SER A 55 13.55 -19.18 5.94
CA SER A 55 12.91 -20.49 6.12
C SER A 55 12.44 -21.12 4.80
N TYR A 56 12.19 -20.31 3.77
CA TYR A 56 11.97 -20.76 2.40
C TYR A 56 12.24 -19.65 1.38
N ASP A 57 12.70 -20.03 0.19
CA ASP A 57 13.19 -19.09 -0.81
C ASP A 57 12.06 -18.51 -1.69
N ILE A 58 11.07 -19.34 -2.01
CA ILE A 58 9.93 -19.00 -2.86
C ILE A 58 8.66 -19.55 -2.21
N VAL A 59 7.57 -18.77 -2.26
CA VAL A 59 6.23 -19.24 -1.93
C VAL A 59 5.37 -19.26 -3.19
N VAL A 60 4.68 -20.38 -3.42
CA VAL A 60 3.78 -20.60 -4.55
C VAL A 60 2.34 -20.60 -4.03
N ARG A 61 1.47 -19.82 -4.67
CA ARG A 61 0.06 -19.65 -4.27
C ARG A 61 -0.90 -19.75 -5.46
N PRO A 62 -2.21 -19.95 -5.23
CA PRO A 62 -3.23 -19.90 -6.28
C PRO A 62 -3.34 -18.50 -6.93
N PRO A 63 -3.75 -18.37 -8.20
CA PRO A 63 -3.82 -17.08 -8.89
C PRO A 63 -4.72 -16.03 -8.21
N ASP A 64 -5.84 -16.48 -7.63
CA ASP A 64 -6.84 -15.60 -7.00
C ASP A 64 -6.45 -15.17 -5.57
N SER A 65 -5.24 -15.48 -5.11
CA SER A 65 -4.82 -15.20 -3.72
C SER A 65 -4.07 -13.88 -3.55
N ARG A 66 -3.83 -13.10 -4.60
CA ARG A 66 -3.11 -11.83 -4.49
C ARG A 66 -3.92 -10.79 -3.72
N SER A 67 -3.26 -10.11 -2.78
CA SER A 67 -3.83 -9.01 -2.01
C SER A 67 -3.41 -7.65 -2.59
N VAL A 68 -4.17 -6.59 -2.25
CA VAL A 68 -3.89 -5.19 -2.67
C VAL A 68 -2.57 -4.63 -2.13
N THR A 69 -1.98 -5.34 -1.19
CA THR A 69 -0.72 -5.05 -0.50
C THR A 69 0.50 -5.37 -1.39
N GLU A 70 0.33 -6.34 -2.30
CA GLU A 70 1.40 -6.92 -3.10
C GLU A 70 1.85 -6.02 -4.26
N ASP A 71 1.01 -5.06 -4.68
CA ASP A 71 1.39 -4.00 -5.63
C ASP A 71 2.61 -3.22 -5.14
N LEU A 72 2.72 -3.08 -3.81
CA LEU A 72 3.86 -2.46 -3.15
C LEU A 72 4.91 -3.47 -2.72
N LYS A 73 4.90 -4.72 -3.23
CA LYS A 73 5.79 -5.82 -2.83
C LYS A 73 5.77 -6.08 -1.32
N LEU A 74 4.60 -5.94 -0.71
CA LEU A 74 4.37 -6.20 0.72
C LEU A 74 3.46 -7.40 0.86
N LEU A 75 3.87 -8.43 1.62
CA LEU A 75 2.99 -9.52 2.03
C LEU A 75 2.46 -9.24 3.44
N GLU A 76 1.14 -9.33 3.58
CA GLU A 76 0.46 -9.22 4.87
C GLU A 76 0.70 -10.44 5.78
N PRO A 77 0.44 -10.32 7.08
CA PRO A 77 0.31 -11.47 7.96
C PRO A 77 -0.92 -12.32 7.62
N ASN A 78 -0.84 -13.61 7.93
CA ASN A 78 -1.82 -14.66 7.65
C ASN A 78 -2.06 -14.96 6.15
N TYR A 79 -1.11 -14.59 5.28
CA TYR A 79 -1.22 -14.73 3.83
C TYR A 79 -1.21 -16.20 3.35
N MET A 80 -0.72 -17.14 4.17
CA MET A 80 -0.79 -18.58 3.87
C MET A 80 -1.91 -19.29 4.63
N SER A 81 -2.11 -18.96 5.91
CA SER A 81 -3.08 -19.62 6.80
C SER A 81 -4.54 -19.32 6.46
N GLY A 82 -4.82 -18.19 5.79
CA GLY A 82 -6.15 -17.82 5.34
C GLY A 82 -6.60 -18.43 4.01
N LEU A 83 -5.73 -19.15 3.30
CA LEU A 83 -6.01 -19.61 1.93
C LEU A 83 -6.86 -20.89 1.88
N ASP A 84 -7.96 -20.81 1.12
CA ASP A 84 -8.98 -21.86 0.95
C ASP A 84 -8.64 -22.88 -0.15
N GLY A 85 -7.39 -23.37 -0.16
CA GLY A 85 -6.88 -24.28 -1.20
C GLY A 85 -6.73 -23.62 -2.58
N GLY A 86 -6.61 -24.44 -3.63
CA GLY A 86 -6.53 -23.98 -5.03
C GLY A 86 -5.48 -24.68 -5.88
N ILE A 87 -4.50 -25.34 -5.25
CA ILE A 87 -3.41 -26.05 -5.94
C ILE A 87 -3.70 -27.55 -5.96
N THR A 88 -3.51 -28.17 -7.14
CA THR A 88 -3.73 -29.60 -7.37
C THR A 88 -2.50 -30.46 -7.06
N MET A 89 -2.70 -31.76 -6.80
CA MET A 89 -1.59 -32.72 -6.65
C MET A 89 -0.71 -32.77 -7.91
N LYS A 90 -1.31 -32.63 -9.10
CA LYS A 90 -0.58 -32.61 -10.38
C LYS A 90 0.39 -31.43 -10.44
N GLN A 91 -0.07 -30.22 -10.11
CA GLN A 91 0.78 -29.02 -10.08
C GLN A 91 1.92 -29.17 -9.06
N TYR A 92 1.64 -29.69 -7.87
CA TYR A 92 2.68 -29.97 -6.87
C TYR A 92 3.74 -30.95 -7.40
N LYS A 93 3.31 -32.04 -8.05
CA LYS A 93 4.24 -33.01 -8.65
C LYS A 93 5.07 -32.40 -9.78
N THR A 94 4.49 -31.50 -10.58
CA THR A 94 5.23 -30.75 -11.61
C THR A 94 6.32 -29.88 -10.99
N ILE A 95 6.03 -29.19 -9.87
CA ILE A 95 7.03 -28.38 -9.15
C ILE A 95 8.15 -29.28 -8.61
N GLN A 96 7.82 -30.43 -8.00
CA GLN A 96 8.83 -31.37 -7.51
C GLN A 96 9.79 -31.90 -8.59
N GLN A 97 9.40 -31.87 -9.87
CA GLN A 97 10.22 -32.33 -11.00
C GLN A 97 11.19 -31.26 -11.53
N ILE A 98 11.13 -30.02 -11.05
CA ILE A 98 12.05 -28.96 -11.47
C ILE A 98 13.43 -29.23 -10.84
N ASN A 99 14.46 -29.33 -11.68
CA ASN A 99 15.80 -29.77 -11.27
C ASN A 99 16.46 -28.87 -10.23
N ASP A 100 16.23 -27.55 -10.32
CA ASP A 100 16.81 -26.55 -9.43
C ASP A 100 16.11 -26.44 -8.07
N ILE A 101 15.02 -27.17 -7.85
CA ILE A 101 14.32 -27.22 -6.56
C ILE A 101 14.96 -28.28 -5.67
N GLU A 102 15.29 -27.88 -4.43
CA GLU A 102 15.83 -28.76 -3.39
C GLU A 102 14.70 -29.41 -2.58
N VAL A 103 13.77 -28.59 -2.09
CA VAL A 103 12.62 -29.00 -1.29
C VAL A 103 11.41 -28.20 -1.74
N ALA A 104 10.28 -28.86 -1.93
CA ALA A 104 8.97 -28.23 -2.10
C ALA A 104 8.03 -28.81 -1.05
N ALA A 105 7.65 -28.02 -0.05
CA ALA A 105 6.80 -28.43 1.06
C ALA A 105 5.40 -27.80 0.95
N PRO A 106 4.38 -28.57 0.54
CA PRO A 106 3.01 -28.10 0.42
C PRO A 106 2.34 -28.02 1.79
N ILE A 107 1.44 -27.06 1.96
CA ILE A 107 0.48 -27.02 3.06
C ILE A 107 -0.93 -26.89 2.49
N ALA A 108 -1.83 -27.72 2.99
CA ALA A 108 -3.26 -27.71 2.70
C ALA A 108 -4.02 -27.27 3.95
N MET A 109 -4.59 -26.06 3.96
CA MET A 109 -5.45 -25.63 5.08
C MET A 109 -6.83 -26.28 4.90
N ILE A 110 -7.19 -27.20 5.80
CA ILE A 110 -8.39 -28.03 5.64
C ILE A 110 -9.61 -27.31 6.22
N GLY A 111 -9.59 -27.08 7.53
CA GLY A 111 -10.70 -26.46 8.25
C GLY A 111 -10.49 -26.49 9.77
N ASN A 112 -11.42 -25.88 10.50
CA ASN A 112 -11.34 -25.78 11.96
C ASN A 112 -12.12 -26.92 12.64
N TYR A 113 -11.54 -27.45 13.71
CA TYR A 113 -12.08 -28.49 14.57
C TYR A 113 -11.99 -28.05 16.03
N TYR A 114 -12.97 -28.41 16.86
CA TYR A 114 -12.97 -28.09 18.28
C TYR A 114 -12.27 -29.21 19.06
N ALA A 115 -11.04 -28.95 19.49
CA ALA A 115 -10.26 -29.89 20.28
C ALA A 115 -10.47 -29.64 21.78
N ASP A 116 -11.03 -30.62 22.47
CA ASP A 116 -11.33 -30.57 23.89
C ASP A 116 -10.71 -31.77 24.65
N ALA A 117 -10.81 -31.68 25.97
CA ALA A 117 -10.48 -32.78 26.87
C ALA A 117 -11.45 -32.76 28.05
N GLN A 118 -11.77 -33.94 28.57
CA GLN A 118 -12.67 -34.11 29.69
C GLN A 118 -11.92 -33.85 31.00
N ILE A 119 -12.11 -32.66 31.58
CA ILE A 119 -11.45 -32.27 32.84
C ILE A 119 -12.47 -32.15 33.98
N GLY A 120 -12.29 -32.97 35.01
CA GLY A 120 -13.05 -32.88 36.25
C GLY A 120 -14.45 -33.51 36.18
N THR A 121 -15.06 -33.66 37.36
CA THR A 121 -16.41 -34.24 37.51
C THR A 121 -17.24 -33.44 38.53
N TYR A 122 -18.55 -33.43 38.32
CA TYR A 122 -19.54 -33.00 39.30
C TYR A 122 -20.35 -34.20 39.79
N ASP A 123 -20.66 -34.24 41.08
CA ASP A 123 -21.35 -35.36 41.71
C ASP A 123 -22.80 -34.97 42.01
N PHE A 124 -23.74 -35.47 41.22
CA PHE A 124 -25.17 -35.27 41.40
C PHE A 124 -25.70 -36.24 42.46
N LYS A 125 -25.62 -35.84 43.73
CA LYS A 125 -25.96 -36.67 44.89
C LYS A 125 -27.46 -36.85 45.14
N GLU A 126 -28.26 -35.85 44.77
CA GLU A 126 -29.67 -35.78 45.10
C GLU A 126 -30.50 -35.57 43.83
N GLN A 127 -31.70 -36.16 43.80
CA GLN A 127 -32.67 -35.87 42.75
C GLN A 127 -33.15 -34.41 42.86
N GLY A 128 -33.38 -33.79 41.71
CA GLY A 128 -33.88 -32.42 41.64
C GLY A 128 -33.41 -31.65 40.41
N ILE A 129 -33.78 -30.37 40.35
CA ILE A 129 -33.42 -29.50 39.23
C ILE A 129 -32.14 -28.72 39.56
N TYR A 130 -31.18 -28.74 38.65
CA TYR A 130 -29.93 -28.01 38.76
C TYR A 130 -29.83 -26.96 37.66
N LYS A 131 -29.55 -25.72 38.04
CA LYS A 131 -29.17 -24.66 37.12
C LYS A 131 -27.66 -24.71 36.93
N VAL A 132 -27.22 -24.84 35.69
CA VAL A 132 -25.80 -24.75 35.35
C VAL A 132 -25.58 -23.48 34.55
N THR A 133 -24.69 -22.64 35.05
CA THR A 133 -24.25 -21.43 34.35
C THR A 133 -22.82 -21.65 33.87
N ILE A 134 -22.63 -21.58 32.55
CA ILE A 134 -21.33 -21.59 31.89
C ILE A 134 -20.99 -20.16 31.53
N GLN A 135 -19.83 -19.69 31.97
CA GLN A 135 -19.26 -18.40 31.58
C GLN A 135 -17.91 -18.61 30.92
N ASP A 136 -17.85 -18.32 29.64
CA ASP A 136 -16.61 -18.29 28.86
C ASP A 136 -16.02 -16.89 28.89
N VAL A 137 -14.71 -16.82 29.15
CA VAL A 137 -13.95 -15.59 29.17
C VAL A 137 -12.71 -15.77 28.33
N GLN A 138 -12.49 -14.83 27.40
CA GLN A 138 -11.34 -14.80 26.51
C GLN A 138 -10.66 -13.43 26.58
N ASP A 139 -9.33 -13.43 26.67
CA ASP A 139 -8.51 -12.22 26.63
C ASP A 139 -7.86 -12.08 25.24
N THR A 140 -8.28 -11.08 24.47
CA THR A 140 -7.74 -10.82 23.12
C THR A 140 -6.51 -9.90 23.14
N GLY A 141 -6.05 -9.47 24.32
CA GLY A 141 -5.05 -8.41 24.49
C GLY A 141 -5.61 -6.99 24.29
N LEU A 142 -6.66 -6.85 23.47
CA LEU A 142 -7.40 -5.61 23.23
C LEU A 142 -8.53 -5.44 24.26
N GLN A 143 -9.32 -6.49 24.47
CA GLN A 143 -10.46 -6.52 25.38
C GLN A 143 -10.67 -7.93 25.96
N LYS A 144 -11.50 -8.01 27.01
CA LYS A 144 -11.95 -9.30 27.56
C LYS A 144 -13.38 -9.55 27.12
N GLU A 145 -13.57 -10.61 26.36
CA GLU A 145 -14.86 -11.03 25.85
C GLU A 145 -15.48 -12.04 26.82
N HIS A 146 -16.78 -11.89 27.07
CA HIS A 146 -17.51 -12.70 28.02
C HIS A 146 -18.78 -13.26 27.36
N GLN A 147 -18.95 -14.57 27.38
CA GLN A 147 -20.17 -15.23 26.94
C GLN A 147 -20.74 -16.05 28.08
N THR A 148 -22.00 -15.81 28.46
CA THR A 148 -22.64 -16.53 29.58
C THR A 148 -23.92 -17.20 29.10
N ASN A 149 -23.95 -18.53 29.23
CA ASN A 149 -25.11 -19.35 28.92
C ASN A 149 -25.58 -20.07 30.19
N SER A 150 -26.89 -20.25 30.33
CA SER A 150 -27.46 -21.03 31.43
C SER A 150 -28.54 -21.98 30.95
N TYR A 151 -28.49 -23.19 31.48
CA TYR A 151 -29.39 -24.30 31.19
C TYR A 151 -29.79 -24.99 32.50
N PHE A 152 -30.90 -25.72 32.45
CA PHE A 152 -31.45 -26.45 33.58
C PHE A 152 -31.35 -27.95 33.30
N LEU A 153 -30.83 -28.69 34.28
CA LEU A 153 -30.65 -30.13 34.25
C LEU A 153 -31.61 -30.78 35.24
N GLY A 154 -32.31 -31.84 34.83
CA GLY A 154 -33.10 -32.68 35.72
C GLY A 154 -32.28 -33.88 36.19
N ALA A 155 -31.69 -33.80 37.38
CA ALA A 155 -30.89 -34.90 37.94
C ALA A 155 -31.78 -36.04 38.42
N GLY A 156 -31.53 -37.26 37.93
CA GLY A 156 -32.37 -38.44 38.18
C GLY A 156 -33.59 -38.56 37.25
N TRP A 157 -33.62 -37.80 36.16
CA TRP A 157 -34.69 -37.85 35.15
C TRP A 157 -34.17 -38.45 33.84
N SER A 158 -34.82 -39.50 33.36
CA SER A 158 -34.53 -40.16 32.07
C SER A 158 -35.83 -40.36 31.27
N PRO A 159 -36.19 -39.43 30.36
CA PRO A 159 -37.38 -39.54 29.52
C PRO A 159 -37.19 -40.52 28.36
N SER A 160 -38.29 -41.01 27.78
CA SER A 160 -38.24 -41.70 26.47
C SER A 160 -37.71 -40.76 25.38
N GLU A 161 -36.94 -41.28 24.41
CA GLU A 161 -36.16 -40.51 23.42
C GLU A 161 -36.93 -39.36 22.73
N SER A 162 -38.23 -39.51 22.47
CA SER A 162 -39.07 -38.49 21.82
C SER A 162 -39.51 -37.33 22.72
N ASP A 163 -39.51 -37.51 24.04
CA ASP A 163 -40.05 -36.56 25.03
C ASP A 163 -38.97 -35.65 25.65
N GLY A 164 -37.70 -36.05 25.56
CA GLY A 164 -36.55 -35.28 26.09
C GLY A 164 -36.06 -34.13 25.18
N LEU A 165 -36.23 -34.24 23.85
CA LEU A 165 -35.69 -33.28 22.87
C LEU A 165 -36.50 -31.98 22.75
N ASN A 166 -37.75 -31.95 23.22
CA ASN A 166 -38.69 -30.82 23.07
C ASN A 166 -38.98 -30.09 24.39
N ARG A 167 -38.10 -30.18 25.40
CA ARG A 167 -38.33 -29.60 26.74
C ARG A 167 -37.26 -28.60 27.14
N ASP A 168 -37.64 -27.64 27.99
CA ASP A 168 -36.78 -26.58 28.54
C ASP A 168 -35.70 -27.09 29.54
N LEU A 169 -35.67 -28.40 29.80
CA LEU A 169 -34.76 -29.09 30.72
C LEU A 169 -34.06 -30.24 30.01
N SER A 170 -32.77 -30.41 30.29
CA SER A 170 -32.00 -31.57 29.82
C SER A 170 -31.96 -32.68 30.87
N PRO A 171 -32.13 -33.96 30.49
CA PRO A 171 -32.00 -35.07 31.42
C PRO A 171 -30.55 -35.24 31.90
N GLN A 172 -30.38 -35.66 33.14
CA GLN A 172 -29.06 -35.91 33.74
C GLN A 172 -29.13 -37.09 34.71
N GLU A 173 -28.22 -38.05 34.59
CA GLU A 173 -28.11 -39.17 35.52
C GLU A 173 -27.50 -38.76 36.87
N LEU A 174 -27.85 -39.48 37.94
CA LEU A 174 -27.25 -39.31 39.26
C LEU A 174 -25.81 -39.82 39.31
N GLY A 175 -25.05 -39.38 40.32
CA GLY A 175 -23.67 -39.78 40.55
C GLY A 175 -22.64 -38.85 39.89
N LYS A 176 -21.41 -39.36 39.74
CA LYS A 176 -20.29 -38.60 39.18
C LYS A 176 -20.40 -38.49 37.68
N GLN A 177 -20.67 -37.28 37.22
CA GLN A 177 -20.81 -36.93 35.82
C GLN A 177 -19.68 -36.00 35.42
N PRO A 178 -19.14 -36.10 34.19
CA PRO A 178 -18.13 -35.18 33.74
C PRO A 178 -18.65 -33.75 33.63
N LEU A 179 -17.74 -32.80 33.81
CA LEU A 179 -18.03 -31.42 33.43
C LEU A 179 -18.16 -31.36 31.91
N MET A 180 -19.09 -30.54 31.39
CA MET A 180 -19.23 -30.33 29.96
C MET A 180 -17.89 -29.90 29.36
N GLU A 181 -17.50 -30.50 28.24
CA GLU A 181 -16.17 -30.30 27.63
C GLU A 181 -15.88 -28.81 27.36
N PHE A 182 -14.64 -28.43 27.60
CA PHE A 182 -14.10 -27.12 27.21
C PHE A 182 -12.83 -27.38 26.43
N GLY A 183 -12.62 -26.56 25.40
CA GLY A 183 -11.52 -26.76 24.49
C GLY A 183 -11.27 -25.55 23.62
N SER A 184 -10.50 -25.81 22.58
CA SER A 184 -9.99 -24.82 21.65
C SER A 184 -10.42 -25.15 20.23
N ALA A 185 -10.95 -24.17 19.50
CA ALA A 185 -11.04 -24.26 18.06
C ALA A 185 -9.62 -24.22 17.47
N THR A 186 -9.24 -25.25 16.71
CA THR A 186 -7.94 -25.35 16.09
C THR A 186 -8.06 -25.74 14.62
N MET A 187 -7.15 -25.21 13.81
CA MET A 187 -7.09 -25.51 12.38
C MET A 187 -6.35 -26.83 12.15
N LEU A 188 -6.95 -27.70 11.33
CA LEU A 188 -6.33 -28.88 10.77
C LEU A 188 -5.66 -28.52 9.44
N ALA A 189 -4.38 -28.82 9.30
CA ALA A 189 -3.64 -28.64 8.05
C ALA A 189 -2.98 -29.94 7.57
N GLY A 190 -3.02 -30.20 6.27
CA GLY A 190 -2.32 -31.30 5.62
C GLY A 190 -0.94 -30.90 5.15
N ILE A 191 0.05 -31.76 5.38
CA ILE A 191 1.45 -31.57 4.98
C ILE A 191 1.99 -32.80 4.23
N ASP A 192 3.04 -32.63 3.44
CA ASP A 192 3.87 -33.76 2.99
C ASP A 192 4.93 -34.03 4.07
N PRO A 193 4.85 -35.14 4.85
CA PRO A 193 5.71 -35.34 6.01
C PRO A 193 7.20 -35.39 5.66
N LYS A 194 7.58 -35.83 4.45
CA LYS A 194 8.99 -35.89 4.06
C LYS A 194 9.51 -34.52 3.67
N ALA A 195 8.71 -33.74 2.95
CA ALA A 195 9.09 -32.39 2.57
C ALA A 195 9.13 -31.47 3.78
N GLU A 196 8.15 -31.57 4.69
CA GLU A 196 8.08 -30.76 5.90
C GLU A 196 9.24 -31.05 6.87
N ALA A 197 9.61 -32.33 7.01
CA ALA A 197 10.78 -32.72 7.81
C ALA A 197 12.07 -32.10 7.27
N ARG A 198 12.24 -32.04 5.94
CA ARG A 198 13.43 -31.41 5.32
C ARG A 198 13.41 -29.89 5.43
N LEU A 199 12.24 -29.26 5.35
CA LEU A 199 12.12 -27.81 5.37
C LEU A 199 12.31 -27.23 6.78
N VAL A 200 11.61 -27.78 7.78
CA VAL A 200 11.55 -27.20 9.13
C VAL A 200 11.99 -28.14 10.26
N GLY A 201 12.40 -29.38 9.95
CA GLY A 201 12.81 -30.36 10.96
C GLY A 201 11.67 -30.85 11.85
N LEU A 202 10.44 -30.95 11.31
CA LEU A 202 9.24 -31.33 12.07
C LEU A 202 9.36 -32.71 12.74
N ASP A 203 10.11 -33.63 12.12
CA ASP A 203 10.41 -34.95 12.67
C ASP A 203 11.27 -34.89 13.94
N GLN A 204 12.22 -33.96 14.00
CA GLN A 204 13.07 -33.70 15.17
C GLN A 204 12.31 -32.97 16.28
N ALA A 205 11.35 -32.11 15.90
CA ALA A 205 10.47 -31.40 16.83
C ALA A 205 9.38 -32.31 17.44
N THR A 206 9.12 -33.48 16.86
CA THR A 206 8.12 -34.43 17.35
C THR A 206 8.63 -35.23 18.55
N LYS A 207 7.87 -35.25 19.65
CA LYS A 207 8.25 -35.94 20.89
C LYS A 207 8.10 -37.45 20.72
N LYS A 208 9.19 -38.19 20.91
CA LYS A 208 9.21 -39.66 20.89
C LYS A 208 8.75 -40.20 22.25
N ALA A 209 7.65 -40.95 22.28
CA ALA A 209 7.14 -41.67 23.45
C ALA A 209 6.43 -42.97 23.01
N THR A 210 6.02 -43.83 23.95
CA THR A 210 5.35 -45.11 23.65
C THR A 210 4.17 -44.98 22.69
N HIS A 211 3.37 -43.92 22.85
CA HIS A 211 2.20 -43.63 22.02
C HIS A 211 2.34 -42.32 21.21
N SER A 212 3.56 -41.80 21.03
CA SER A 212 3.83 -40.59 20.25
C SER A 212 5.03 -40.75 19.33
N ARG A 213 4.80 -40.58 18.03
CA ARG A 213 5.82 -40.67 16.98
C ARG A 213 5.50 -39.73 15.81
N TYR A 214 6.49 -39.52 14.94
CA TYR A 214 6.29 -38.85 13.66
C TYR A 214 5.64 -39.79 12.62
N PHE A 215 5.11 -39.22 11.54
CA PHE A 215 4.46 -39.94 10.44
C PHE A 215 5.40 -40.97 9.78
N THR A 216 4.86 -42.15 9.46
CA THR A 216 5.48 -43.19 8.62
C THR A 216 4.75 -43.29 7.28
N LYS A 217 5.25 -44.13 6.36
CA LYS A 217 4.62 -44.32 5.04
C LYS A 217 3.23 -44.97 5.11
N ASP A 218 2.93 -45.66 6.20
CA ASP A 218 1.69 -46.41 6.39
C ASP A 218 0.57 -45.55 7.02
N ASP A 219 0.89 -44.32 7.44
CA ASP A 219 -0.07 -43.36 8.00
C ASP A 219 -0.84 -42.64 6.88
N ILE A 220 -1.68 -43.38 6.18
CA ILE A 220 -2.61 -42.89 5.15
C ILE A 220 -4.02 -42.76 5.71
N ALA A 221 -4.87 -41.96 5.05
CA ALA A 221 -6.28 -41.89 5.41
C ALA A 221 -6.98 -43.21 5.03
N THR A 222 -7.69 -43.83 5.96
CA THR A 222 -8.42 -45.08 5.70
C THR A 222 -9.93 -44.86 5.79
N ASP A 223 -10.66 -45.47 4.87
CA ASP A 223 -12.12 -45.42 4.83
C ASP A 223 -12.70 -46.31 5.94
N ASN A 224 -13.63 -45.76 6.72
CA ASN A 224 -14.33 -46.44 7.81
C ASN A 224 -15.78 -46.81 7.45
N GLY A 225 -16.21 -46.59 6.20
CA GLY A 225 -17.59 -46.72 5.73
C GLY A 225 -18.40 -45.43 5.91
N ASP A 226 -19.55 -45.32 5.21
CA ASP A 226 -20.51 -44.21 5.31
C ASP A 226 -19.94 -42.79 5.11
N ASP A 227 -18.89 -42.70 4.28
CA ASP A 227 -18.13 -41.47 3.98
C ASP A 227 -17.38 -40.90 5.20
N VAL A 228 -16.95 -41.76 6.14
CA VAL A 228 -16.17 -41.41 7.32
C VAL A 228 -14.71 -41.81 7.14
N TRP A 229 -13.81 -40.82 7.15
CA TRP A 229 -12.37 -41.05 6.97
C TRP A 229 -11.61 -41.08 8.30
N ASN A 230 -10.82 -42.13 8.55
CA ASN A 230 -9.87 -42.17 9.66
C ASN A 230 -8.61 -41.38 9.30
N ILE A 231 -8.27 -40.36 10.09
CA ILE A 231 -7.21 -39.40 9.77
C ILE A 231 -6.07 -39.48 10.80
N PRO A 232 -4.86 -39.90 10.40
CA PRO A 232 -3.70 -39.83 11.28
C PRO A 232 -3.24 -38.38 11.44
N LEU A 233 -2.99 -37.95 12.67
CA LEU A 233 -2.54 -36.58 12.93
C LEU A 233 -1.60 -36.44 14.12
N ILE A 234 -0.79 -35.39 14.09
CA ILE A 234 0.04 -34.95 15.22
C ILE A 234 -0.49 -33.63 15.78
N LEU A 235 -0.44 -33.48 17.10
CA LEU A 235 -0.92 -32.30 17.84
C LEU A 235 0.25 -31.39 18.25
N ASN A 236 0.03 -30.09 18.22
CA ASN A 236 0.94 -29.09 18.79
C ASN A 236 0.85 -29.11 20.32
N SER A 237 1.99 -29.15 21.00
CA SER A 237 2.07 -29.16 22.47
C SER A 237 1.77 -27.81 23.14
N HIS A 238 1.69 -26.72 22.36
CA HIS A 238 1.56 -25.36 22.88
C HIS A 238 0.19 -24.74 22.54
N GLU A 239 -0.47 -24.17 23.56
CA GLU A 239 -1.71 -23.40 23.42
C GLU A 239 -1.39 -21.90 23.40
N TYR A 240 -1.94 -21.18 22.43
CA TYR A 240 -1.68 -19.76 22.19
C TYR A 240 -2.84 -18.84 22.61
N VAL A 241 -3.98 -19.39 23.02
CA VAL A 241 -5.13 -18.63 23.54
C VAL A 241 -5.19 -18.63 25.05
N ASP A 242 -5.42 -17.43 25.56
CA ASP A 242 -5.77 -17.18 26.96
C ASP A 242 -7.29 -17.12 27.12
N ALA A 243 -7.91 -18.29 27.36
CA ALA A 243 -9.32 -18.40 27.67
C ALA A 243 -9.59 -19.36 28.83
N TYR A 244 -10.69 -19.13 29.53
CA TYR A 244 -11.17 -20.03 30.58
C TYR A 244 -12.70 -20.13 30.59
N ARG A 245 -13.19 -21.31 30.96
CA ARG A 245 -14.60 -21.57 31.22
C ARG A 245 -14.83 -21.72 32.71
N LYS A 246 -15.83 -21.00 33.22
CA LYS A 246 -16.30 -21.08 34.60
C LYS A 246 -17.64 -21.78 34.64
N TYR A 247 -17.73 -22.88 35.35
CA TYR A 247 -18.97 -23.61 35.60
C TYR A 247 -19.50 -23.24 36.97
N ARG A 248 -20.80 -23.02 37.06
CA ARG A 248 -21.49 -22.77 38.32
C ARG A 248 -22.73 -23.67 38.40
N TYR A 249 -22.68 -24.67 39.27
CA TYR A 249 -23.77 -25.61 39.53
C TYR A 249 -24.56 -25.17 40.75
N GLU A 250 -25.85 -24.91 40.55
CA GLU A 250 -26.78 -24.36 41.54
C GLU A 250 -28.00 -25.29 41.63
N LYS A 251 -28.29 -25.89 42.79
CA LYS A 251 -29.53 -26.67 42.96
C LYS A 251 -30.72 -25.70 43.10
N VAL A 252 -31.77 -25.87 42.31
CA VAL A 252 -32.99 -25.07 42.37
C VAL A 252 -33.89 -25.65 43.46
N ASP A 253 -34.44 -24.79 44.31
CA ASP A 253 -35.32 -25.20 45.39
C ASP A 253 -36.73 -25.51 44.86
N VAL A 254 -36.95 -26.76 44.45
CA VAL A 254 -38.21 -27.29 43.94
C VAL A 254 -38.50 -28.62 44.65
N PRO A 255 -39.64 -28.76 45.36
CA PRO A 255 -40.04 -30.04 45.92
C PRO A 255 -40.45 -31.02 44.82
N LEU A 256 -40.12 -32.31 45.01
CA LEU A 256 -40.53 -33.37 44.09
C LEU A 256 -42.05 -33.61 44.20
N VAL A 257 -42.72 -33.74 43.06
CA VAL A 257 -44.14 -34.15 42.98
C VAL A 257 -44.20 -35.67 43.03
N ASN A 258 -44.89 -36.22 44.04
CA ASN A 258 -45.07 -37.67 44.27
C ASN A 258 -43.76 -38.49 44.22
N ASP A 259 -42.66 -37.94 44.73
CA ASP A 259 -41.32 -38.56 44.68
C ASP A 259 -40.87 -38.96 43.26
N SER A 260 -41.46 -38.35 42.22
CA SER A 260 -41.21 -38.66 40.82
C SER A 260 -40.66 -37.44 40.07
N MET A 261 -39.44 -37.59 39.54
CA MET A 261 -38.83 -36.57 38.68
C MET A 261 -39.64 -36.33 37.40
N THR A 262 -40.27 -37.36 36.84
CA THR A 262 -41.06 -37.24 35.62
C THR A 262 -42.30 -36.37 35.83
N GLU A 263 -43.00 -36.56 36.94
CA GLU A 263 -44.17 -35.74 37.31
C GLU A 263 -43.76 -34.31 37.66
N THR A 264 -42.63 -34.15 38.34
CA THR A 264 -42.05 -32.85 38.68
C THR A 264 -41.72 -32.05 37.41
N VAL A 265 -41.10 -32.68 36.39
CA VAL A 265 -40.80 -32.03 35.11
C VAL A 265 -42.10 -31.66 34.37
N GLN A 266 -43.13 -32.52 34.38
CA GLN A 266 -44.42 -32.19 33.76
C GLN A 266 -45.11 -31.00 34.44
N ASP A 267 -45.07 -30.92 35.77
CA ASP A 267 -45.60 -29.78 36.54
C ASP A 267 -44.83 -28.48 36.23
N ILE A 268 -43.50 -28.55 36.16
CA ILE A 268 -42.64 -27.42 35.78
C ILE A 268 -43.00 -26.91 34.37
N MET A 269 -43.19 -27.82 33.41
CA MET A 269 -43.55 -27.44 32.04
C MET A 269 -44.93 -26.78 31.99
N LYS A 270 -45.92 -27.27 32.76
CA LYS A 270 -47.25 -26.63 32.89
C LYS A 270 -47.18 -25.23 33.50
N LYS A 271 -46.22 -24.98 34.40
CA LYS A 271 -46.00 -23.68 35.05
C LYS A 271 -45.14 -22.70 34.23
N GLY A 272 -44.78 -23.05 32.98
CA GLY A 272 -44.01 -22.18 32.09
C GLY A 272 -42.51 -22.48 32.04
N GLY A 273 -42.11 -23.69 32.39
CA GLY A 273 -40.79 -24.27 32.09
C GLY A 273 -39.62 -23.42 32.58
N LYS A 274 -38.76 -23.00 31.65
CA LYS A 274 -37.56 -22.20 31.94
C LYS A 274 -37.87 -20.87 32.64
N SER A 275 -39.02 -20.25 32.34
CA SER A 275 -39.42 -18.96 32.93
C SER A 275 -39.77 -19.11 34.42
N TYR A 276 -40.44 -20.20 34.78
CA TYR A 276 -40.76 -20.54 36.17
C TYR A 276 -39.51 -20.87 36.99
N LEU A 277 -38.63 -21.73 36.46
CA LEU A 277 -37.39 -22.13 37.13
C LEU A 277 -36.45 -20.95 37.44
N LYS A 278 -36.50 -19.88 36.64
CA LYS A 278 -35.70 -18.66 36.88
C LYS A 278 -36.17 -17.85 38.10
N THR A 279 -37.43 -18.00 38.53
CA THR A 279 -38.01 -17.23 39.64
C THR A 279 -37.74 -17.83 41.01
N LEU A 280 -37.26 -19.08 41.05
CA LEU A 280 -37.09 -19.84 42.29
C LEU A 280 -35.72 -19.60 42.92
N PRO A 281 -35.61 -19.68 44.25
CA PRO A 281 -34.33 -19.56 44.93
C PRO A 281 -33.43 -20.76 44.62
N VAL A 282 -32.12 -20.53 44.68
CA VAL A 282 -31.09 -21.54 44.42
C VAL A 282 -30.17 -21.69 45.62
N GLN A 283 -29.69 -22.91 45.85
CA GLN A 283 -28.69 -23.23 46.87
C GLN A 283 -27.29 -22.70 46.48
N PRO A 284 -26.36 -22.55 47.45
CA PRO A 284 -25.00 -22.06 47.18
C PRO A 284 -24.29 -22.88 46.10
N ALA A 285 -23.67 -22.17 45.16
CA ALA A 285 -23.14 -22.77 43.96
C ALA A 285 -21.78 -23.44 44.16
N LYS A 286 -21.57 -24.60 43.52
CA LYS A 286 -20.22 -25.16 43.35
C LYS A 286 -19.62 -24.61 42.06
N VAL A 287 -18.43 -24.02 42.16
CA VAL A 287 -17.77 -23.34 41.04
C VAL A 287 -16.52 -24.10 40.62
N TYR A 288 -16.38 -24.33 39.31
CA TYR A 288 -15.17 -24.88 38.69
C TYR A 288 -14.65 -23.89 37.66
N LYS A 289 -13.33 -23.78 37.53
CA LYS A 289 -12.67 -22.95 36.51
C LYS A 289 -11.69 -23.83 35.76
N ILE A 290 -11.82 -23.91 34.45
CA ILE A 290 -10.94 -24.69 33.57
C ILE A 290 -10.38 -23.74 32.51
N THR A 291 -9.07 -23.79 32.27
CA THR A 291 -8.40 -23.01 31.24
C THR A 291 -8.15 -23.82 29.97
N THR A 292 -8.02 -23.15 28.82
CA THR A 292 -7.61 -23.78 27.56
C THR A 292 -6.21 -24.42 27.66
N SER A 293 -5.30 -23.78 28.40
CA SER A 293 -3.95 -24.32 28.65
C SER A 293 -3.96 -25.62 29.45
N GLU A 294 -4.80 -25.73 30.49
CA GLU A 294 -4.99 -26.98 31.23
C GLU A 294 -5.59 -28.07 30.34
N THR A 295 -6.59 -27.71 29.52
CA THR A 295 -7.21 -28.63 28.55
C THR A 295 -6.22 -29.18 27.54
N SER A 296 -5.43 -28.31 26.91
CA SER A 296 -4.41 -28.69 25.95
C SER A 296 -3.34 -29.61 26.58
N LYS A 297 -2.91 -29.31 27.82
CA LYS A 297 -1.97 -30.16 28.56
C LYS A 297 -2.54 -31.55 28.86
N GLU A 298 -3.80 -31.63 29.24
CA GLU A 298 -4.45 -32.92 29.51
C GLU A 298 -4.59 -33.73 28.22
N LEU A 299 -5.04 -33.12 27.12
CA LEU A 299 -5.11 -33.78 25.81
C LEU A 299 -3.74 -34.30 25.36
N VAL A 300 -2.67 -33.50 25.52
CA VAL A 300 -1.30 -33.92 25.23
C VAL A 300 -0.88 -35.10 26.11
N ASN A 301 -1.20 -35.07 27.41
CA ASN A 301 -0.89 -36.17 28.32
C ASN A 301 -1.65 -37.46 27.95
N ASP A 302 -2.91 -37.34 27.55
CA ASP A 302 -3.73 -38.48 27.14
C ASP A 302 -3.21 -39.13 25.85
N ILE A 303 -2.75 -38.32 24.89
CA ILE A 303 -2.11 -38.83 23.68
C ILE A 303 -0.81 -39.55 24.03
N LEU A 304 0.03 -38.98 24.90
CA LEU A 304 1.30 -39.59 25.30
C LEU A 304 1.11 -40.92 26.06
N LYS A 305 0.04 -41.04 26.84
CA LYS A 305 -0.31 -42.24 27.62
C LYS A 305 -1.13 -43.26 26.83
N GLY A 306 -1.74 -42.87 25.71
CA GLY A 306 -2.68 -43.70 24.96
C GLY A 306 -4.05 -43.83 25.64
N THR A 307 -4.43 -42.85 26.47
CA THR A 307 -5.69 -42.84 27.26
C THR A 307 -6.78 -41.98 26.66
N VAL A 308 -6.59 -41.46 25.44
CA VAL A 308 -7.61 -40.67 24.73
C VAL A 308 -8.93 -41.46 24.66
N PRO A 309 -10.05 -40.91 25.18
CA PRO A 309 -11.33 -41.61 25.23
C PRO A 309 -11.77 -42.12 23.86
N SER A 310 -12.02 -43.43 23.77
CA SER A 310 -12.54 -44.07 22.55
C SER A 310 -13.99 -43.65 22.32
N LYS A 311 -14.27 -42.91 21.25
CA LYS A 311 -15.66 -42.59 20.88
C LYS A 311 -16.44 -43.88 20.50
N PRO A 312 -17.76 -43.96 20.78
CA PRO A 312 -18.58 -45.15 20.50
C PRO A 312 -18.53 -45.61 19.03
N ALA A 313 -18.79 -46.89 18.77
CA ALA A 313 -18.88 -47.41 17.41
C ALA A 313 -19.98 -46.67 16.61
N GLY A 314 -19.66 -46.21 15.40
CA GLY A 314 -20.56 -45.39 14.56
C GLY A 314 -20.48 -43.87 14.79
N SER A 315 -19.71 -43.40 15.77
CA SER A 315 -19.47 -41.96 15.97
C SER A 315 -18.40 -41.40 15.03
N PHE A 316 -18.56 -40.14 14.64
CA PHE A 316 -17.65 -39.40 13.75
C PHE A 316 -17.68 -37.90 14.08
N ASP A 317 -16.63 -37.23 13.64
CA ASP A 317 -16.41 -35.80 13.80
C ASP A 317 -16.76 -35.03 12.53
N TRP A 318 -17.39 -33.87 12.71
CA TRP A 318 -17.78 -32.98 11.62
C TRP A 318 -16.81 -31.80 11.54
N MET A 319 -16.46 -31.41 10.32
CA MET A 319 -15.70 -30.18 10.07
C MET A 319 -16.54 -29.18 9.31
N TYR A 320 -17.10 -28.21 10.04
CA TYR A 320 -18.04 -27.24 9.47
C TYR A 320 -17.36 -26.04 8.81
N LEU A 321 -16.20 -25.61 9.31
CA LEU A 321 -15.62 -24.29 8.99
C LEU A 321 -14.36 -24.39 8.15
N LYS A 322 -14.33 -23.64 7.03
CA LYS A 322 -13.19 -23.50 6.12
C LYS A 322 -12.31 -22.30 6.50
N PRO A 323 -11.02 -22.32 6.13
CA PRO A 323 -10.13 -21.17 6.28
C PRO A 323 -10.59 -20.00 5.39
N SER A 324 -10.22 -18.79 5.80
CA SER A 324 -10.50 -17.55 5.08
C SER A 324 -9.44 -16.50 5.40
N SER A 325 -9.11 -15.66 4.41
CA SER A 325 -8.19 -14.53 4.55
C SER A 325 -8.88 -13.29 5.12
N VAL A 326 -8.07 -12.34 5.57
CA VAL A 326 -8.50 -10.99 5.94
C VAL A 326 -8.43 -10.12 4.68
N GLU A 327 -9.49 -9.37 4.39
CA GLU A 327 -9.51 -8.42 3.28
C GLU A 327 -9.03 -7.05 3.75
N TYR A 328 -8.00 -6.52 3.09
CA TYR A 328 -7.39 -5.23 3.40
C TYR A 328 -7.75 -4.18 2.34
N GLN A 329 -7.85 -2.93 2.78
CA GLN A 329 -7.94 -1.76 1.91
C GLN A 329 -6.89 -0.72 2.31
N ALA A 330 -6.23 -0.10 1.33
CA ALA A 330 -5.27 0.97 1.58
C ALA A 330 -5.93 2.18 2.26
N LEU A 331 -5.22 2.76 3.23
CA LEU A 331 -5.67 3.91 4.03
C LEU A 331 -4.53 4.91 4.17
N ALA A 332 -4.83 6.21 4.18
CA ALA A 332 -3.81 7.21 4.51
C ALA A 332 -3.37 7.07 5.98
N SER A 333 -2.07 7.01 6.22
CA SER A 333 -1.54 6.85 7.57
C SER A 333 -1.72 8.15 8.39
N PRO A 334 -2.26 8.08 9.62
CA PRO A 334 -2.36 9.24 10.51
C PRO A 334 -0.97 9.77 10.93
N PHE A 335 0.05 8.91 10.88
CA PHE A 335 1.43 9.25 11.23
C PHE A 335 2.41 8.68 10.19
N ALA A 336 2.31 9.19 8.96
CA ALA A 336 3.10 8.75 7.81
C ALA A 336 4.63 8.85 8.00
N THR A 337 5.10 9.66 8.96
CA THR A 337 6.53 9.77 9.31
C THR A 337 7.07 8.53 10.00
N ARG A 338 6.24 7.82 10.78
CA ARG A 338 6.62 6.59 11.49
C ARG A 338 6.10 5.34 10.78
N TRP A 339 4.89 5.40 10.24
CA TRP A 339 4.25 4.29 9.54
C TRP A 339 3.79 4.75 8.16
N PRO A 340 4.61 4.60 7.11
CA PRO A 340 4.24 5.04 5.77
C PRO A 340 3.14 4.17 5.12
N PHE A 341 3.00 2.93 5.58
CA PHE A 341 1.99 1.98 5.11
C PHE A 341 0.91 1.81 6.17
N ALA A 342 -0.33 2.12 5.78
CA ALA A 342 -1.52 1.95 6.60
C ALA A 342 -2.64 1.30 5.78
N TYR A 343 -3.32 0.34 6.40
CA TYR A 343 -4.43 -0.41 5.81
C TYR A 343 -5.57 -0.49 6.82
N GLN A 344 -6.77 -0.77 6.34
CA GLN A 344 -7.93 -1.07 7.17
C GLN A 344 -8.51 -2.44 6.79
N VAL A 345 -9.02 -3.15 7.79
CA VAL A 345 -9.71 -4.43 7.58
C VAL A 345 -11.15 -4.18 7.17
N ILE A 346 -11.66 -4.95 6.21
CA ILE A 346 -13.07 -4.90 5.80
C ILE A 346 -13.88 -5.86 6.66
N PRO A 347 -14.79 -5.38 7.52
CA PRO A 347 -15.61 -6.25 8.36
C PRO A 347 -16.66 -7.00 7.52
N GLN A 348 -16.93 -8.24 7.91
CA GLN A 348 -17.79 -9.17 7.18
C GLN A 348 -19.04 -9.50 8.01
N GLU A 349 -20.22 -9.47 7.39
CA GLU A 349 -21.46 -9.95 8.00
C GLU A 349 -21.68 -11.43 7.64
N VAL A 350 -22.06 -12.23 8.63
CA VAL A 350 -22.41 -13.64 8.43
C VAL A 350 -23.85 -13.72 7.92
N PRO A 351 -24.11 -14.41 6.79
CA PRO A 351 -25.46 -14.63 6.27
C PRO A 351 -26.43 -15.24 7.30
N GLU A 352 -27.73 -14.90 7.24
CA GLU A 352 -28.72 -15.33 8.24
C GLU A 352 -28.89 -16.86 8.30
N ASP A 353 -28.71 -17.53 7.17
CA ASP A 353 -28.78 -18.98 6.96
C ASP A 353 -27.64 -19.77 7.62
N VAL A 354 -26.51 -19.12 7.93
CA VAL A 354 -25.38 -19.75 8.61
C VAL A 354 -25.61 -19.69 10.12
N GLN A 355 -25.64 -20.85 10.79
CA GLN A 355 -25.88 -20.96 12.23
C GLN A 355 -24.61 -20.67 13.07
N LEU A 356 -24.07 -19.46 12.95
CA LEU A 356 -22.99 -18.98 13.82
C LEU A 356 -23.54 -18.00 14.88
N ALA A 357 -23.05 -18.12 16.12
CA ALA A 357 -23.48 -17.29 17.24
C ALA A 357 -23.08 -15.81 17.07
N LYS A 358 -21.89 -15.56 16.50
CA LYS A 358 -21.39 -14.23 16.17
C LYS A 358 -21.75 -13.90 14.71
N ARG A 359 -22.35 -12.72 14.49
CA ARG A 359 -22.89 -12.30 13.19
C ARG A 359 -22.01 -11.33 12.42
N THR A 360 -20.97 -10.81 13.04
CA THR A 360 -19.98 -9.92 12.42
C THR A 360 -18.57 -10.34 12.80
N MET A 361 -17.70 -10.42 11.80
CA MET A 361 -16.35 -10.98 11.92
C MET A 361 -15.37 -10.18 11.06
N TYR A 362 -14.06 -10.36 11.26
CA TYR A 362 -13.02 -9.72 10.43
C TYR A 362 -12.64 -10.56 9.21
N ARG A 363 -13.13 -11.80 9.14
CA ARG A 363 -12.93 -12.72 8.02
C ARG A 363 -14.27 -13.25 7.53
N LYS A 364 -14.31 -13.62 6.25
CA LYS A 364 -15.51 -14.18 5.63
C LYS A 364 -15.76 -15.59 6.17
N ALA A 365 -16.87 -15.78 6.91
CA ALA A 365 -17.28 -17.10 7.35
C ALA A 365 -17.57 -18.00 6.14
N ARG A 366 -16.89 -19.14 6.06
CA ARG A 366 -17.03 -20.13 4.98
C ARG A 366 -17.28 -21.50 5.56
N SER A 367 -18.33 -22.19 5.12
CA SER A 367 -18.64 -23.54 5.57
C SER A 367 -18.40 -24.60 4.49
N PHE A 368 -18.31 -25.85 4.92
CA PHE A 368 -18.54 -26.99 4.03
C PHE A 368 -20.06 -27.15 3.83
N GLY A 369 -20.54 -26.99 2.59
CA GLY A 369 -21.97 -27.05 2.23
C GLY A 369 -22.68 -25.69 2.13
N ASP A 370 -23.68 -25.60 1.23
CA ASP A 370 -24.58 -24.46 1.07
C ASP A 370 -25.81 -24.66 1.96
N THR A 371 -26.00 -23.79 2.96
CA THR A 371 -27.20 -23.69 3.82
C THR A 371 -27.55 -24.95 4.65
N SER A 372 -28.32 -24.74 5.71
CA SER A 372 -28.66 -25.67 6.81
C SER A 372 -29.36 -27.01 6.46
N ILE A 373 -29.28 -27.50 5.22
CA ILE A 373 -30.11 -28.60 4.71
C ILE A 373 -29.29 -29.77 4.12
N ASN A 374 -28.03 -29.60 3.71
CA ASN A 374 -27.23 -30.67 3.09
C ASN A 374 -25.99 -31.09 3.91
N LEU A 375 -26.24 -31.75 5.06
CA LEU A 375 -25.19 -32.34 5.91
C LEU A 375 -24.34 -33.40 5.19
N ASN A 376 -24.78 -33.95 4.06
CA ASN A 376 -23.99 -34.94 3.30
C ASN A 376 -22.73 -34.33 2.66
N SER A 377 -22.64 -33.01 2.56
CA SER A 377 -21.48 -32.30 1.99
C SER A 377 -20.42 -31.87 3.01
N VAL A 378 -20.69 -32.10 4.31
CA VAL A 378 -19.75 -31.78 5.40
C VAL A 378 -18.81 -32.98 5.60
N PRO A 379 -17.48 -32.79 5.58
CA PRO A 379 -16.55 -33.90 5.77
C PRO A 379 -16.72 -34.57 7.12
N LYS A 380 -16.90 -35.90 7.11
CA LYS A 380 -16.94 -36.74 8.30
C LYS A 380 -15.59 -37.42 8.50
N MET A 381 -15.07 -37.33 9.71
CA MET A 381 -13.75 -37.88 10.01
C MET A 381 -13.70 -38.54 11.37
N LYS A 382 -12.68 -39.37 11.58
CA LYS A 382 -12.33 -39.89 12.89
C LYS A 382 -10.85 -39.61 13.13
N LEU A 383 -10.57 -38.85 14.18
CA LEU A 383 -9.22 -38.40 14.48
C LEU A 383 -8.41 -39.53 15.13
N LYS A 384 -7.24 -39.83 14.56
CA LYS A 384 -6.27 -40.78 15.11
C LYS A 384 -5.00 -40.02 15.48
N PHE A 385 -4.87 -39.68 16.76
CA PHE A 385 -3.66 -39.04 17.29
C PHE A 385 -2.49 -40.04 17.26
N ILE A 386 -1.44 -39.71 16.51
CA ILE A 386 -0.23 -40.54 16.40
C ILE A 386 0.98 -39.95 17.14
N GLY A 387 0.92 -38.66 17.50
CA GLY A 387 2.00 -38.01 18.24
C GLY A 387 1.77 -36.53 18.54
N VAL A 388 2.75 -35.95 19.23
CA VAL A 388 2.76 -34.54 19.65
C VAL A 388 4.09 -33.90 19.26
N PHE A 389 4.05 -32.69 18.69
CA PHE A 389 5.24 -31.92 18.31
C PHE A 389 5.33 -30.60 19.07
N ASP A 390 6.56 -30.11 19.23
CA ASP A 390 6.87 -28.85 19.91
C ASP A 390 7.37 -27.81 18.91
N PRO A 391 6.62 -26.73 18.62
CA PRO A 391 6.99 -25.75 17.62
C PRO A 391 8.30 -25.01 17.96
N GLN A 392 8.68 -24.91 19.24
CA GLN A 392 9.89 -24.18 19.65
C GLN A 392 11.19 -24.89 19.21
N LYS A 393 11.10 -26.20 18.91
CA LYS A 393 12.22 -27.06 18.49
C LYS A 393 12.37 -27.16 16.96
N LEU A 394 11.56 -26.43 16.20
CA LEU A 394 11.68 -26.38 14.73
C LEU A 394 12.98 -25.69 14.31
N ASN A 395 13.57 -26.18 13.21
CA ASN A 395 14.76 -25.63 12.59
C ASN A 395 14.38 -24.49 11.62
N ILE A 396 14.04 -23.33 12.17
CA ILE A 396 13.65 -22.13 11.42
C ILE A 396 14.53 -20.94 11.85
N SER A 397 14.63 -19.91 10.99
CA SER A 397 15.31 -18.67 11.36
C SER A 397 14.58 -18.00 12.51
N LYS A 398 15.31 -17.67 13.59
CA LYS A 398 14.81 -16.97 14.79
C LYS A 398 15.32 -15.52 14.88
N ASP A 399 16.03 -15.04 13.85
CA ASP A 399 16.53 -13.66 13.81
C ASP A 399 15.37 -12.70 13.51
N PRO A 400 15.01 -11.75 14.40
CA PRO A 400 13.90 -10.83 14.21
C PRO A 400 14.03 -9.94 12.96
N LEU A 401 15.24 -9.75 12.41
CA LEU A 401 15.48 -8.92 11.23
C LEU A 401 15.16 -9.62 9.90
N THR A 402 15.07 -10.95 9.91
CA THR A 402 14.81 -11.80 8.74
C THR A 402 13.82 -12.94 8.98
N GLU A 403 13.17 -12.94 10.15
CA GLU A 403 12.10 -13.86 10.51
C GLU A 403 10.95 -13.71 9.50
N LEU A 404 10.79 -14.71 8.64
CA LEU A 404 9.57 -14.87 7.86
C LEU A 404 8.48 -15.47 8.76
N PRO A 405 7.24 -14.96 8.73
CA PRO A 405 6.11 -15.53 9.46
C PRO A 405 5.93 -17.02 9.14
N MET A 406 6.21 -17.88 10.11
CA MET A 406 5.89 -19.32 10.05
C MET A 406 4.48 -19.56 10.62
N GLU A 407 3.47 -19.02 9.95
CA GLU A 407 2.07 -18.99 10.41
C GLU A 407 1.43 -20.37 10.60
N THR A 408 2.05 -21.40 10.04
CA THR A 408 1.71 -22.80 10.27
C THR A 408 2.01 -23.25 11.70
N TYR A 409 2.95 -22.60 12.39
CA TYR A 409 3.50 -23.05 13.67
C TYR A 409 3.41 -21.99 14.78
N PHE A 410 3.43 -20.71 14.39
CA PHE A 410 3.39 -19.56 15.30
C PHE A 410 2.30 -18.57 14.87
N PRO A 411 1.59 -17.93 15.81
CA PRO A 411 0.63 -16.90 15.48
C PRO A 411 1.31 -15.65 14.92
N ALA A 412 0.60 -14.92 14.06
CA ALA A 412 1.03 -13.59 13.61
C ALA A 412 1.14 -12.61 14.80
N LYS A 413 2.19 -11.79 14.80
CA LYS A 413 2.45 -10.78 15.83
C LYS A 413 1.69 -9.49 15.49
N ALA A 414 1.00 -8.90 16.47
CA ALA A 414 0.44 -7.55 16.34
C ALA A 414 0.48 -6.81 17.67
N GLN A 415 0.68 -5.50 17.62
CA GLN A 415 0.78 -4.64 18.79
C GLN A 415 -0.25 -3.52 18.72
N TRP A 416 -1.03 -3.34 19.78
CA TRP A 416 -1.99 -2.26 19.87
C TRP A 416 -1.31 -0.95 20.24
N VAL A 417 -1.26 -0.02 19.27
CA VAL A 417 -0.46 1.20 19.37
C VAL A 417 -1.31 2.45 19.53
N MET A 418 -2.55 2.47 19.02
CA MET A 418 -3.45 3.62 19.16
C MET A 418 -4.90 3.17 19.35
N ASP A 419 -5.63 3.92 20.17
CA ASP A 419 -7.06 3.70 20.38
C ASP A 419 -7.91 4.21 19.20
N LYS A 420 -9.23 4.04 19.29
CA LYS A 420 -10.20 4.51 18.27
C LYS A 420 -10.15 6.01 17.99
N ASN A 421 -9.66 6.81 18.94
CA ASN A 421 -9.53 8.26 18.85
C ASN A 421 -8.10 8.68 18.43
N GLU A 422 -7.30 7.74 17.92
CA GLU A 422 -5.91 7.97 17.47
C GLU A 422 -4.98 8.42 18.58
N ARG A 423 -5.33 8.13 19.84
CA ARG A 423 -4.47 8.41 20.99
C ARG A 423 -3.53 7.23 21.20
N PRO A 424 -2.23 7.47 21.42
CA PRO A 424 -1.26 6.42 21.63
C PRO A 424 -1.56 5.62 22.90
N VAL A 425 -1.46 4.29 22.81
CA VAL A 425 -1.62 3.37 23.94
C VAL A 425 -0.25 3.13 24.56
N ASN A 426 -0.10 3.47 25.85
CA ASN A 426 1.16 3.32 26.59
C ASN A 426 0.91 2.65 27.96
N PRO A 427 1.54 1.51 28.28
CA PRO A 427 2.45 0.73 27.42
C PRO A 427 1.72 0.07 26.25
N VAL A 428 2.43 -0.12 25.15
CA VAL A 428 1.97 -0.90 24.00
C VAL A 428 1.63 -2.31 24.48
N ARG A 429 0.49 -2.86 24.03
CA ARG A 429 0.03 -4.20 24.39
C ARG A 429 0.05 -5.12 23.19
N ASP A 430 0.46 -6.36 23.38
CA ASP A 430 0.38 -7.38 22.32
C ASP A 430 -1.08 -7.85 22.14
N VAL A 431 -1.51 -7.94 20.89
CA VAL A 431 -2.80 -8.55 20.52
C VAL A 431 -2.62 -10.06 20.52
N LYS A 432 -3.55 -10.77 21.15
CA LYS A 432 -3.49 -12.23 21.30
C LYS A 432 -4.42 -12.92 20.30
N PRO A 433 -4.07 -14.12 19.80
CA PRO A 433 -4.99 -14.95 19.03
C PRO A 433 -6.25 -15.27 19.84
N THR A 434 -7.36 -15.54 19.15
CA THR A 434 -8.63 -15.88 19.81
C THR A 434 -9.10 -17.30 19.49
N ASN A 435 -10.19 -17.74 20.13
CA ASN A 435 -10.77 -19.07 19.92
C ASN A 435 -11.83 -19.05 18.81
N ASP A 436 -11.97 -17.90 18.14
CA ASP A 436 -12.83 -17.67 17.00
C ASP A 436 -11.99 -17.78 15.71
N PRO A 437 -12.27 -18.75 14.82
CA PRO A 437 -11.48 -18.96 13.61
C PRO A 437 -11.62 -17.82 12.57
N TYR A 438 -12.57 -16.90 12.75
CA TYR A 438 -12.81 -15.78 11.84
C TYR A 438 -12.48 -14.41 12.43
N ASP A 439 -11.75 -14.40 13.55
CA ASP A 439 -11.23 -13.18 14.15
C ASP A 439 -10.02 -12.62 13.39
N PHE A 440 -9.56 -11.43 13.77
CA PHE A 440 -8.41 -10.77 13.14
C PHE A 440 -7.13 -11.62 13.26
N LEU A 441 -6.74 -11.96 14.50
CA LEU A 441 -5.62 -12.87 14.76
C LEU A 441 -6.12 -14.29 15.05
N THR A 442 -5.80 -15.21 14.14
CA THR A 442 -6.10 -16.64 14.28
C THR A 442 -4.92 -17.39 14.88
N LYS A 443 -5.21 -18.53 15.51
CA LYS A 443 -4.19 -19.49 15.94
C LYS A 443 -3.48 -20.11 14.73
N PRO A 444 -2.21 -20.54 14.90
CA PRO A 444 -1.60 -21.44 13.94
C PRO A 444 -2.34 -22.79 13.93
N PRO A 445 -2.31 -23.53 12.81
CA PRO A 445 -2.70 -24.94 12.77
C PRO A 445 -2.07 -25.73 13.91
N SER A 446 -2.89 -26.18 14.86
CA SER A 446 -2.41 -26.96 16.01
C SER A 446 -2.54 -28.46 15.77
N MET A 447 -3.20 -28.87 14.68
CA MET A 447 -3.26 -30.26 14.22
C MET A 447 -2.71 -30.37 12.81
N LEU A 448 -1.76 -31.27 12.61
CA LEU A 448 -1.17 -31.55 11.29
C LEU A 448 -1.49 -32.99 10.89
N THR A 449 -1.92 -33.18 9.64
CA THR A 449 -2.19 -34.49 9.03
C THR A 449 -1.44 -34.65 7.71
N THR A 450 -1.55 -35.80 7.05
CA THR A 450 -0.92 -36.05 5.77
C THR A 450 -1.66 -35.39 4.62
N LEU A 451 -0.94 -35.09 3.55
CA LEU A 451 -1.50 -34.46 2.36
C LEU A 451 -2.58 -35.34 1.71
N ASP A 452 -2.44 -36.67 1.76
CA ASP A 452 -3.45 -37.62 1.30
C ASP A 452 -4.81 -37.41 2.01
N ALA A 453 -4.79 -37.31 3.34
CA ALA A 453 -6.00 -36.99 4.12
C ALA A 453 -6.61 -35.65 3.72
N ALA A 454 -5.78 -34.64 3.43
CA ALA A 454 -6.28 -33.35 2.96
C ALA A 454 -7.03 -33.46 1.62
N PHE A 455 -6.51 -34.22 0.65
CA PHE A 455 -7.19 -34.45 -0.63
C PHE A 455 -8.50 -35.23 -0.46
N LYS A 456 -8.58 -36.17 0.49
CA LYS A 456 -9.84 -36.87 0.80
C LYS A 456 -10.89 -35.94 1.38
N LEU A 457 -10.51 -35.01 2.26
CA LEU A 457 -11.45 -34.08 2.89
C LEU A 457 -11.82 -32.85 2.02
N ARG A 458 -10.90 -32.38 1.18
CA ARG A 458 -11.04 -31.11 0.43
C ARG A 458 -11.26 -31.30 -1.07
N GLY A 459 -11.04 -32.49 -1.61
CA GLY A 459 -11.05 -32.77 -3.04
C GLY A 459 -9.76 -32.35 -3.76
N ASP A 460 -9.84 -32.24 -5.09
CA ASP A 460 -8.68 -32.18 -5.99
C ASP A 460 -7.81 -30.92 -5.90
N LYS A 461 -8.28 -29.85 -5.24
CA LYS A 461 -7.58 -28.56 -5.07
C LYS A 461 -7.27 -28.26 -3.60
N ALA A 462 -6.80 -29.27 -2.87
CA ALA A 462 -6.60 -29.18 -1.41
C ALA A 462 -5.42 -28.28 -0.99
N ILE A 463 -4.37 -28.15 -1.79
CA ILE A 463 -3.14 -27.45 -1.38
C ILE A 463 -3.38 -25.94 -1.42
N SER A 464 -3.08 -25.26 -0.31
CA SER A 464 -3.23 -23.80 -0.13
C SER A 464 -1.98 -23.04 -0.57
N ALA A 465 -0.79 -23.53 -0.23
CA ALA A 465 0.48 -22.92 -0.61
C ALA A 465 1.59 -23.97 -0.68
N ILE A 466 2.65 -23.69 -1.44
CA ILE A 466 3.87 -24.52 -1.50
C ILE A 466 5.08 -23.65 -1.19
N ARG A 467 5.85 -24.02 -0.16
CA ARG A 467 7.12 -23.37 0.19
C ARG A 467 8.27 -24.10 -0.47
N VAL A 468 9.17 -23.38 -1.13
CA VAL A 468 10.19 -23.95 -2.01
C VAL A 468 11.58 -23.42 -1.64
N ASN A 469 12.55 -24.32 -1.54
CA ASN A 469 13.98 -24.02 -1.45
C ASN A 469 14.68 -24.35 -2.76
N VAL A 470 15.56 -23.47 -3.22
CA VAL A 470 16.27 -23.54 -4.50
C VAL A 470 17.73 -23.91 -4.26
N LYS A 471 18.29 -24.78 -5.11
CA LYS A 471 19.69 -25.22 -4.98
C LYS A 471 20.66 -24.11 -5.35
N GLY A 472 21.69 -23.91 -4.53
CA GLY A 472 22.84 -23.06 -4.88
C GLY A 472 22.57 -21.55 -4.84
N VAL A 473 21.63 -21.11 -4.02
CA VAL A 473 21.32 -19.69 -3.77
C VAL A 473 21.83 -19.20 -2.41
N GLU A 474 22.73 -19.94 -1.77
CA GLU A 474 23.26 -19.65 -0.41
C GLU A 474 24.03 -18.33 -0.32
N ALA A 475 24.67 -17.90 -1.41
CA ALA A 475 25.42 -16.66 -1.46
C ALA A 475 24.54 -15.50 -1.95
N MET A 476 24.58 -14.37 -1.25
CA MET A 476 23.89 -13.13 -1.65
C MET A 476 24.64 -12.48 -2.83
N ASN A 477 24.19 -12.76 -4.05
CA ASN A 477 24.73 -12.16 -5.26
C ASN A 477 23.67 -12.10 -6.38
N ALA A 478 24.00 -11.39 -7.46
CA ALA A 478 23.11 -11.24 -8.61
C ALA A 478 22.85 -12.57 -9.37
N THR A 479 23.72 -13.57 -9.23
CA THR A 479 23.54 -14.90 -9.84
C THR A 479 22.44 -15.66 -9.12
N SER A 480 22.44 -15.65 -7.78
CA SER A 480 21.41 -16.24 -6.94
C SER A 480 20.05 -15.57 -7.19
N GLU A 481 20.01 -14.24 -7.26
CA GLU A 481 18.76 -13.49 -7.59
C GLU A 481 18.18 -13.91 -8.95
N LYS A 482 19.01 -13.93 -10.00
CA LYS A 482 18.57 -14.38 -11.33
C LYS A 482 18.10 -15.82 -11.32
N LYS A 483 18.76 -16.69 -10.54
CA LYS A 483 18.37 -18.09 -10.41
C LYS A 483 16.99 -18.23 -9.73
N LEU A 484 16.75 -17.49 -8.65
CA LEU A 484 15.45 -17.46 -7.97
C LEU A 484 14.33 -16.98 -8.90
N GLN A 485 14.58 -15.90 -9.64
CA GLN A 485 13.62 -15.36 -10.62
C GLN A 485 13.36 -16.35 -11.76
N ALA A 486 14.39 -17.05 -12.24
CA ALA A 486 14.24 -18.07 -13.28
C ALA A 486 13.40 -19.27 -12.80
N VAL A 487 13.65 -19.75 -11.58
CA VAL A 487 12.87 -20.86 -10.98
C VAL A 487 11.43 -20.41 -10.69
N ALA A 488 11.23 -19.20 -10.17
CA ALA A 488 9.92 -18.61 -9.98
C ALA A 488 9.14 -18.57 -11.30
N GLN A 489 9.72 -18.00 -12.35
CA GLN A 489 9.10 -17.94 -13.69
C GLN A 489 8.83 -19.34 -14.26
N GLU A 490 9.75 -20.30 -14.10
CA GLU A 490 9.55 -21.68 -14.56
C GLU A 490 8.36 -22.35 -13.87
N ILE A 491 8.15 -22.08 -12.58
CA ILE A 491 6.98 -22.56 -11.83
C ILE A 491 5.71 -21.92 -12.40
N GLU A 492 5.68 -20.60 -12.61
CA GLU A 492 4.52 -19.88 -13.15
C GLU A 492 4.16 -20.39 -14.55
N ASP A 493 5.14 -20.50 -15.45
CA ASP A 493 4.95 -20.93 -16.84
C ASP A 493 4.41 -22.38 -16.93
N LYS A 494 4.89 -23.29 -16.07
CA LYS A 494 4.50 -24.71 -16.09
C LYS A 494 3.19 -25.01 -15.37
N THR A 495 2.83 -24.22 -14.36
CA THR A 495 1.70 -24.55 -13.48
C THR A 495 0.54 -23.56 -13.54
N GLY A 496 0.77 -22.36 -14.07
CA GLY A 496 -0.17 -21.24 -14.04
C GLY A 496 -0.44 -20.68 -12.64
N LEU A 497 0.37 -21.06 -11.64
CA LEU A 497 0.32 -20.54 -10.28
C LEU A 497 1.12 -19.24 -10.17
N ILE A 498 0.93 -18.49 -9.09
CA ILE A 498 1.73 -17.29 -8.81
C ILE A 498 2.87 -17.63 -7.85
N THR A 499 3.99 -16.93 -8.00
CA THR A 499 5.16 -17.11 -7.15
C THR A 499 5.68 -15.79 -6.61
N ASP A 500 6.11 -15.82 -5.34
CA ASP A 500 6.78 -14.70 -4.71
C ASP A 500 8.14 -15.16 -4.16
N VAL A 501 9.20 -14.47 -4.55
CA VAL A 501 10.56 -14.71 -4.04
C VAL A 501 10.69 -14.07 -2.66
N THR A 502 10.71 -14.90 -1.62
CA THR A 502 10.82 -14.48 -0.22
C THR A 502 12.26 -14.40 0.27
N LEU A 503 13.22 -15.06 -0.40
CA LEU A 503 14.64 -14.95 -0.03
C LEU A 503 15.12 -13.49 -0.16
N GLY A 504 15.81 -13.00 0.87
CA GLY A 504 16.23 -11.59 0.94
C GLY A 504 15.09 -10.61 1.23
N SER A 505 13.96 -11.07 1.76
CA SER A 505 12.90 -10.21 2.31
C SER A 505 13.20 -9.81 3.75
N SER A 506 12.60 -8.72 4.22
CA SER A 506 12.76 -8.26 5.61
C SER A 506 11.45 -7.69 6.16
N PRO A 507 11.19 -7.82 7.48
CA PRO A 507 10.03 -7.21 8.11
C PRO A 507 9.97 -5.68 7.95
N GLN A 508 8.76 -5.20 7.68
CA GLN A 508 8.35 -3.82 7.49
C GLN A 508 7.15 -3.55 8.40
N LEU A 509 7.23 -2.54 9.27
CA LEU A 509 6.10 -2.19 10.11
C LEU A 509 5.01 -1.48 9.28
N ALA A 510 3.79 -2.00 9.35
CA ALA A 510 2.59 -1.38 8.80
C ALA A 510 1.52 -1.22 9.87
N LEU A 511 0.68 -0.19 9.72
CA LEU A 511 -0.50 0.01 10.55
C LEU A 511 -1.72 -0.66 9.93
N THR A 512 -2.49 -1.34 10.77
CA THR A 512 -3.78 -1.92 10.42
C THR A 512 -4.85 -1.31 11.31
N TYR A 513 -5.86 -0.69 10.72
CA TYR A 513 -7.03 -0.18 11.42
C TYR A 513 -8.09 -1.28 11.54
N LEU A 514 -8.58 -1.50 12.77
CA LEU A 514 -9.64 -2.45 13.11
C LEU A 514 -10.96 -1.69 13.35
N PRO A 515 -11.86 -1.63 12.35
CA PRO A 515 -13.14 -0.94 12.49
C PRO A 515 -14.08 -1.68 13.45
N GLY A 516 -15.05 -0.97 14.01
CA GLY A 516 -16.04 -1.57 14.91
C GLY A 516 -16.93 -2.58 14.19
N LEU A 517 -17.07 -3.77 14.76
CA LEU A 517 -18.08 -4.75 14.37
C LEU A 517 -19.47 -4.28 14.84
N LYS A 518 -20.55 -4.90 14.34
CA LYS A 518 -21.92 -4.46 14.66
C LYS A 518 -22.21 -4.61 16.15
N ASN A 519 -22.60 -3.51 16.80
CA ASN A 519 -22.75 -3.36 18.25
C ASN A 519 -21.44 -3.28 19.06
N GLU A 520 -20.30 -3.11 18.41
CA GLU A 520 -19.00 -2.94 19.05
C GLU A 520 -18.35 -1.62 18.58
N SER A 521 -17.53 -1.01 19.44
CA SER A 521 -16.74 0.16 19.05
C SER A 521 -15.46 -0.29 18.32
N ALA A 522 -14.96 0.55 17.41
CA ALA A 522 -13.65 0.31 16.80
C ALA A 522 -12.57 0.03 17.84
N LEU A 523 -11.73 -0.96 17.55
CA LEU A 523 -10.63 -1.36 18.42
C LEU A 523 -9.42 -0.42 18.27
N GLY A 524 -9.32 0.28 17.14
CA GLY A 524 -8.27 1.27 16.87
C GLY A 524 -7.20 0.74 15.93
N TRP A 525 -5.94 1.07 16.20
CA TRP A 525 -4.82 0.77 15.31
C TRP A 525 -3.86 -0.24 15.92
N VAL A 526 -3.55 -1.26 15.13
CA VAL A 526 -2.55 -2.27 15.47
C VAL A 526 -1.37 -2.14 14.50
N GLN A 527 -0.16 -2.26 15.03
CA GLN A 527 1.07 -2.33 14.26
C GLN A 527 1.42 -3.80 14.03
N GLN A 528 1.74 -4.16 12.80
CA GLN A 528 2.15 -5.51 12.41
C GLN A 528 3.44 -5.50 11.59
N PRO A 529 4.32 -6.51 11.75
CA PRO A 529 5.44 -6.73 10.86
C PRO A 529 4.96 -7.42 9.58
N TRP A 530 4.90 -6.68 8.49
CA TRP A 530 4.62 -7.18 7.15
C TRP A 530 5.92 -7.53 6.44
N ILE A 531 5.89 -8.33 5.38
CA ILE A 531 7.12 -8.77 4.70
C ILE A 531 7.35 -7.92 3.46
N LYS A 532 8.46 -7.18 3.40
CA LYS A 532 8.87 -6.46 2.18
C LYS A 532 9.77 -7.32 1.32
N LEU A 533 9.28 -7.70 0.13
CA LEU A 533 9.98 -8.59 -0.80
C LEU A 533 11.22 -7.91 -1.43
N GLY A 534 12.31 -8.66 -1.54
CA GLY A 534 13.55 -8.22 -2.23
C GLY A 534 14.34 -7.12 -1.51
N SER A 535 14.08 -6.89 -0.23
CA SER A 535 14.70 -5.81 0.57
C SER A 535 16.23 -5.91 0.64
N SER A 536 16.77 -7.08 0.99
CA SER A 536 18.23 -7.27 1.15
C SER A 536 18.98 -7.05 -0.16
N MET A 537 18.40 -7.48 -1.30
CA MET A 537 19.02 -7.29 -2.60
C MET A 537 18.95 -5.83 -3.07
N ALA A 538 17.83 -5.15 -2.83
CA ALA A 538 17.72 -3.72 -3.08
C ALA A 538 18.74 -2.92 -2.24
N ILE A 539 18.87 -3.24 -0.95
CA ILE A 539 19.88 -2.64 -0.05
C ILE A 539 21.29 -2.93 -0.57
N PHE A 540 21.60 -4.18 -0.92
CA PHE A 540 22.92 -4.56 -1.44
C PHE A 540 23.28 -3.82 -2.74
N GLN A 541 22.36 -3.77 -3.70
CA GLN A 541 22.59 -3.10 -4.98
C GLN A 541 22.78 -1.59 -4.79
N GLU A 542 21.88 -0.94 -4.04
CA GLU A 542 21.95 0.51 -3.78
C GLU A 542 23.21 0.88 -2.96
N ALA A 543 23.57 0.08 -1.96
CA ALA A 543 24.80 0.28 -1.18
C ALA A 543 26.05 0.09 -2.04
N LYS A 544 26.10 -0.95 -2.88
CA LYS A 544 27.23 -1.19 -3.80
C LYS A 544 27.39 -0.06 -4.80
N VAL A 545 26.31 0.43 -5.39
CA VAL A 545 26.33 1.58 -6.32
C VAL A 545 26.79 2.84 -5.59
N GLY A 546 26.27 3.12 -4.40
CA GLY A 546 26.68 4.26 -3.58
C GLY A 546 28.18 4.23 -3.21
N MET A 547 28.65 3.13 -2.65
CA MET A 547 30.06 2.97 -2.22
C MET A 547 31.05 3.01 -3.40
N SER A 548 30.74 2.31 -4.50
CA SER A 548 31.59 2.36 -5.71
C SER A 548 31.58 3.74 -6.37
N GLY A 549 30.42 4.41 -6.37
CA GLY A 549 30.28 5.79 -6.84
C GLY A 549 31.15 6.76 -6.05
N VAL A 550 31.17 6.66 -4.72
CA VAL A 550 32.04 7.50 -3.87
C VAL A 550 33.52 7.24 -4.15
N ILE A 551 33.97 5.98 -4.24
CA ILE A 551 35.37 5.66 -4.57
C ILE A 551 35.76 6.24 -5.95
N ALA A 552 34.95 5.98 -6.98
CA ALA A 552 35.19 6.51 -8.32
C ALA A 552 35.25 8.05 -8.32
N SER A 553 34.43 8.69 -7.47
CA SER A 553 34.40 10.13 -7.32
C SER A 553 35.69 10.70 -6.78
N VAL A 554 36.18 10.17 -5.64
CA VAL A 554 37.41 10.67 -5.03
C VAL A 554 38.60 10.44 -5.96
N ILE A 555 38.64 9.31 -6.68
CA ILE A 555 39.66 9.04 -7.70
C ILE A 555 39.58 10.07 -8.84
N ALA A 556 38.39 10.37 -9.35
CA ALA A 556 38.21 11.35 -10.42
C ALA A 556 38.63 12.77 -9.99
N VAL A 557 38.31 13.17 -8.76
CA VAL A 557 38.76 14.45 -8.18
C VAL A 557 40.29 14.48 -8.04
N ALA A 558 40.89 13.39 -7.57
CA ALA A 558 42.34 13.26 -7.47
C ALA A 558 43.03 13.35 -8.85
N LEU A 559 42.46 12.69 -9.87
CA LEU A 559 42.94 12.78 -11.26
C LEU A 559 42.92 14.23 -11.77
N VAL A 560 41.80 14.93 -11.58
CA VAL A 560 41.66 16.32 -12.02
C VAL A 560 42.63 17.23 -11.26
N TYR A 561 42.82 17.03 -9.96
CA TYR A 561 43.79 17.77 -9.17
C TYR A 561 45.21 17.55 -9.69
N VAL A 562 45.65 16.30 -9.82
CA VAL A 562 47.01 15.96 -10.27
C VAL A 562 47.27 16.51 -11.67
N PHE A 563 46.29 16.37 -12.57
CA PHE A 563 46.40 16.88 -13.93
C PHE A 563 46.47 18.42 -13.97
N SER A 564 45.58 19.08 -13.22
CA SER A 564 45.55 20.54 -13.12
C SER A 564 46.85 21.07 -12.52
N SER A 565 47.30 20.52 -11.39
CA SER A 565 48.50 20.96 -10.70
C SER A 565 49.75 20.82 -11.61
N ASN A 566 49.90 19.69 -12.32
CA ASN A 566 51.01 19.49 -13.27
C ASN A 566 50.99 20.49 -14.44
N ILE A 567 49.82 20.78 -15.01
CA ILE A 567 49.67 21.78 -16.09
C ILE A 567 49.99 23.18 -15.60
N ILE A 568 49.51 23.55 -14.41
CA ILE A 568 49.82 24.84 -13.82
C ILE A 568 51.34 24.89 -13.59
N LEU A 569 51.96 23.81 -13.11
CA LEU A 569 53.40 23.73 -12.84
C LEU A 569 54.24 24.06 -14.07
N LEU A 570 53.85 23.53 -15.22
CA LEU A 570 54.38 23.90 -16.54
C LEU A 570 54.25 25.41 -16.81
N TYR A 571 53.05 25.97 -16.65
CA TYR A 571 52.78 27.38 -17.00
C TYR A 571 53.59 28.37 -16.18
N ALA A 572 53.71 28.19 -14.86
CA ALA A 572 54.46 29.16 -14.06
C ALA A 572 55.98 29.08 -14.30
N ARG A 573 56.49 27.95 -14.81
CA ARG A 573 57.89 27.76 -15.18
C ARG A 573 58.16 27.98 -16.68
N LYS A 574 57.16 28.44 -17.44
CA LYS A 574 57.28 28.65 -18.90
C LYS A 574 58.46 29.54 -19.27
N LYS A 575 58.72 30.61 -18.49
CA LYS A 575 59.89 31.49 -18.70
C LYS A 575 61.22 30.78 -18.43
N GLU A 576 61.28 29.93 -17.40
CA GLU A 576 62.48 29.13 -17.08
C GLU A 576 62.78 28.13 -18.20
N PHE A 577 61.73 27.46 -18.71
CA PHE A 577 61.86 26.50 -19.80
C PHE A 577 62.24 27.18 -21.12
N ALA A 578 61.71 28.38 -21.39
CA ALA A 578 62.11 29.17 -22.54
C ALA A 578 63.60 29.54 -22.51
N ILE A 579 64.11 29.95 -21.34
CA ILE A 579 65.54 30.23 -21.14
C ILE A 579 66.37 28.96 -21.36
N LEU A 580 65.98 27.82 -20.78
CA LEU A 580 66.68 26.55 -20.99
C LEU A 580 66.69 26.10 -22.46
N LEU A 581 65.56 26.25 -23.17
CA LEU A 581 65.47 25.98 -24.60
C LEU A 581 66.39 26.92 -25.40
N SER A 582 66.48 28.19 -25.01
CA SER A 582 67.39 29.17 -25.66
C SER A 582 68.88 28.88 -25.39
N LEU A 583 69.20 28.27 -24.24
CA LEU A 583 70.54 27.80 -23.88
C LEU A 583 70.91 26.45 -24.52
N GLY A 584 70.06 25.89 -25.40
CA GLY A 584 70.35 24.67 -26.16
C GLY A 584 69.81 23.36 -25.57
N TRP A 585 69.00 23.39 -24.52
CA TRP A 585 68.36 22.16 -24.01
C TRP A 585 67.35 21.60 -25.01
N ARG A 586 67.35 20.27 -25.21
CA ARG A 586 66.37 19.62 -26.09
C ARG A 586 65.00 19.45 -25.40
N PRO A 587 63.86 19.55 -26.10
CA PRO A 587 62.52 19.34 -25.51
C PRO A 587 62.35 17.99 -24.78
N ARG A 588 63.06 16.93 -25.23
CA ARG A 588 63.10 15.62 -24.56
C ARG A 588 63.75 15.67 -23.17
N GLN A 589 64.76 16.52 -22.96
CA GLN A 589 65.39 16.67 -21.65
C GLN A 589 64.46 17.38 -20.66
N LEU A 590 63.72 18.40 -21.11
CA LEU A 590 62.69 19.07 -20.30
C LEU A 590 61.52 18.14 -19.96
N SER A 591 61.12 17.32 -20.92
CA SER A 591 60.13 16.25 -20.73
C SER A 591 60.57 15.25 -19.66
N LYS A 592 61.82 14.76 -19.74
CA LYS A 592 62.42 13.86 -18.74
C LYS A 592 62.50 14.50 -17.35
N LEU A 593 62.69 15.82 -17.29
CA LEU A 593 62.71 16.56 -16.04
C LEU A 593 61.35 16.55 -15.34
N LEU A 594 60.27 16.87 -16.07
CA LEU A 594 58.91 16.81 -15.51
C LEU A 594 58.50 15.39 -15.11
N PHE A 595 58.89 14.39 -15.90
CA PHE A 595 58.64 12.98 -15.56
C PHE A 595 59.35 12.57 -14.26
N LEU A 596 60.60 12.97 -14.07
CA LEU A 596 61.33 12.74 -12.82
C LEU A 596 60.68 13.44 -11.62
N GLU A 597 60.18 14.66 -11.82
CA GLU A 597 59.46 15.41 -10.79
C GLU A 597 58.17 14.69 -10.36
N ALA A 598 57.39 14.18 -11.32
CA ALA A 598 56.19 13.41 -11.03
C ALA A 598 56.47 12.02 -10.46
N THR A 599 57.57 11.36 -10.84
CA THR A 599 57.97 10.09 -10.20
C THR A 599 58.31 10.31 -8.72
N LEU A 600 59.00 11.40 -8.37
CA LEU A 600 59.28 11.71 -6.95
C LEU A 600 57.99 11.94 -6.15
N LEU A 601 57.07 12.74 -6.70
CA LEU A 601 55.78 13.01 -6.06
C LEU A 601 54.90 11.74 -6.00
N GLY A 602 54.85 10.95 -7.07
CA GLY A 602 54.08 9.72 -7.16
C GLY A 602 54.58 8.63 -6.21
N THR A 603 55.90 8.45 -6.07
CA THR A 603 56.48 7.51 -5.09
C THR A 603 56.18 7.95 -3.66
N PHE A 604 56.23 9.25 -3.37
CA PHE A 604 55.85 9.78 -2.06
C PHE A 604 54.37 9.48 -1.73
N VAL A 605 53.47 9.69 -2.70
CA VAL A 605 52.04 9.33 -2.57
C VAL A 605 51.84 7.83 -2.36
N ALA A 606 52.55 6.98 -3.11
CA ALA A 606 52.46 5.53 -2.98
C ALA A 606 52.89 5.05 -1.58
N LEU A 607 53.97 5.61 -1.03
CA LEU A 607 54.45 5.29 0.32
C LEU A 607 53.43 5.67 1.40
N ILE A 608 52.82 6.86 1.31
CA ILE A 608 51.75 7.29 2.22
C ILE A 608 50.54 6.35 2.08
N SER A 609 50.20 5.98 0.84
CA SER A 609 49.06 5.10 0.58
C SER A 609 49.26 3.72 1.20
N TRP A 610 50.44 3.12 1.02
CA TRP A 610 50.77 1.81 1.59
C TRP A 610 50.88 1.84 3.11
N THR A 611 51.37 2.92 3.72
CA THR A 611 51.41 3.03 5.19
C THR A 611 50.00 3.11 5.78
N ILE A 612 49.11 3.92 5.19
CA ILE A 612 47.73 4.03 5.65
C ILE A 612 46.97 2.72 5.46
N LEU A 613 46.99 2.16 4.25
CA LEU A 613 46.26 0.92 3.95
C LEU A 613 46.85 -0.30 4.68
N GLY A 614 48.17 -0.33 4.90
CA GLY A 614 48.83 -1.34 5.73
C GLY A 614 48.40 -1.25 7.19
N SER A 615 48.11 -0.06 7.71
CA SER A 615 47.55 0.11 9.06
C SER A 615 46.13 -0.48 9.18
N PHE A 616 45.27 -0.32 8.17
CA PHE A 616 43.94 -0.95 8.15
C PHE A 616 44.04 -2.48 8.16
N TRP A 617 45.02 -3.03 7.44
CA TRP A 617 45.27 -4.47 7.43
C TRP A 617 45.62 -5.04 8.81
N LEU A 618 46.27 -4.25 9.67
CA LEU A 618 46.67 -4.65 11.02
C LEU A 618 45.59 -4.43 12.09
N THR A 619 44.63 -3.54 11.84
CA THR A 619 43.68 -3.05 12.86
C THR A 619 42.25 -3.54 12.68
N THR A 620 41.89 -4.02 11.49
CA THR A 620 40.52 -4.41 11.15
C THR A 620 40.40 -5.94 11.04
N ASP A 621 39.31 -6.52 11.56
CA ASP A 621 39.04 -7.97 11.54
C ASP A 621 38.89 -8.55 10.11
N HIS A 622 38.64 -7.69 9.12
CA HIS A 622 38.58 -8.04 7.70
C HIS A 622 39.74 -7.42 6.91
N PRO A 623 40.88 -8.12 6.80
CA PRO A 623 42.05 -7.59 6.13
C PRO A 623 41.80 -7.39 4.63
N ILE A 624 42.05 -6.17 4.14
CA ILE A 624 42.09 -5.87 2.70
C ILE A 624 43.16 -6.78 2.07
N ALA A 625 42.83 -7.49 0.99
CA ALA A 625 43.79 -8.35 0.29
C ALA A 625 45.09 -7.59 -0.02
N LEU A 626 46.25 -8.14 0.37
CA LEU A 626 47.57 -7.52 0.18
C LEU A 626 47.81 -7.06 -1.26
N GLY A 627 47.34 -7.84 -2.24
CA GLY A 627 47.40 -7.48 -3.66
C GLY A 627 46.66 -6.16 -3.98
N ARG A 628 45.52 -5.89 -3.36
CA ARG A 628 44.78 -4.63 -3.54
C ARG A 628 45.52 -3.46 -2.92
N ILE A 629 46.13 -3.62 -1.75
CA ILE A 629 46.93 -2.58 -1.10
C ILE A 629 48.09 -2.15 -2.02
N LEU A 630 48.81 -3.13 -2.58
CA LEU A 630 49.89 -2.88 -3.53
C LEU A 630 49.38 -2.15 -4.78
N LEU A 631 48.28 -2.63 -5.37
CA LEU A 631 47.68 -2.02 -6.56
C LEU A 631 47.22 -0.58 -6.34
N ILE A 632 46.66 -0.24 -5.17
CA ILE A 632 46.19 1.13 -4.88
C ILE A 632 47.37 2.11 -4.82
N GLY A 633 48.46 1.76 -4.12
CA GLY A 633 49.65 2.61 -4.10
C GLY A 633 50.29 2.75 -5.48
N LEU A 634 50.34 1.66 -6.26
CA LEU A 634 50.84 1.68 -7.64
C LEU A 634 49.96 2.53 -8.56
N ALA A 635 48.64 2.48 -8.39
CA ALA A 635 47.69 3.32 -9.12
C ALA A 635 47.94 4.81 -8.86
N GLY A 636 48.24 5.20 -7.61
CA GLY A 636 48.62 6.58 -7.28
C GLY A 636 49.85 7.06 -8.06
N LEU A 637 50.85 6.20 -8.22
CA LEU A 637 52.04 6.49 -9.02
C LEU A 637 51.71 6.59 -10.52
N LEU A 638 50.87 5.69 -11.05
CA LEU A 638 50.38 5.75 -12.44
C LEU A 638 49.59 7.04 -12.73
N ILE A 639 48.79 7.53 -11.77
CA ILE A 639 48.04 8.79 -11.89
C ILE A 639 49.00 9.98 -12.10
N TYR A 640 50.09 10.04 -11.35
CA TYR A 640 51.10 11.10 -11.52
C TYR A 640 51.85 11.00 -12.85
N TRP A 641 52.19 9.79 -13.29
CA TRP A 641 52.77 9.59 -14.61
C TRP A 641 51.82 10.04 -15.72
N GLY A 642 50.55 9.60 -15.67
CA GLY A 642 49.51 10.03 -16.60
C GLY A 642 49.31 11.54 -16.62
N GLY A 643 49.31 12.19 -15.45
CA GLY A 643 49.21 13.64 -15.29
C GLY A 643 50.30 14.44 -16.00
N THR A 644 51.49 13.86 -16.20
CA THR A 644 52.59 14.53 -16.91
C THR A 644 52.57 14.41 -18.42
N LEU A 645 51.76 13.51 -18.99
CA LEU A 645 51.74 13.27 -20.44
C LEU A 645 51.35 14.53 -21.21
N VAL A 646 50.36 15.29 -20.72
CA VAL A 646 49.89 16.50 -21.38
C VAL A 646 50.88 17.66 -21.28
N PRO A 647 51.45 18.01 -20.11
CA PRO A 647 52.58 18.94 -20.03
C PRO A 647 53.75 18.55 -20.94
N MET A 648 54.07 17.26 -21.04
CA MET A 648 55.15 16.74 -21.87
C MET A 648 54.91 17.00 -23.36
N ALA A 649 53.67 16.85 -23.82
CA ALA A 649 53.26 17.20 -25.18
C ALA A 649 53.29 18.72 -25.41
N LEU A 650 52.85 19.52 -24.43
CA LEU A 650 52.82 20.99 -24.51
C LEU A 650 54.21 21.62 -24.57
N ILE A 651 55.23 21.04 -23.91
CA ILE A 651 56.63 21.54 -23.97
C ILE A 651 57.14 21.64 -25.41
N ARG A 652 56.79 20.67 -26.26
CA ARG A 652 57.26 20.63 -27.65
C ARG A 652 56.74 21.80 -28.49
N ARG A 653 55.69 22.49 -28.03
CA ARG A 653 55.07 23.63 -28.70
C ARG A 653 55.56 24.99 -28.17
N ILE A 654 56.46 25.02 -27.19
CA ILE A 654 56.95 26.30 -26.61
C ILE A 654 57.97 26.93 -27.58
N GLN A 655 57.66 28.13 -28.08
CA GLN A 655 58.61 28.96 -28.84
C GLN A 655 59.39 29.90 -27.89
N PRO A 656 60.73 29.78 -27.80
CA PRO A 656 61.53 30.56 -26.85
C PRO A 656 61.46 32.07 -27.07
N PHE A 657 61.41 32.51 -28.34
CA PHE A 657 61.45 33.95 -28.66
C PHE A 657 60.18 34.69 -28.21
N GLU A 658 58.99 34.09 -28.37
CA GLU A 658 57.71 34.70 -27.96
C GLU A 658 57.58 34.83 -26.44
N SER A 659 58.13 33.85 -25.71
CA SER A 659 58.01 33.75 -24.25
C SER A 659 59.02 34.63 -23.50
N MET A 660 60.13 35.03 -24.14
CA MET A 660 61.09 35.99 -23.59
C MET A 660 60.71 37.45 -23.87
N ARG A 661 59.97 37.73 -24.96
CA ARG A 661 59.54 39.08 -25.35
C ARG A 661 58.41 39.67 -24.47
N SER A 662 57.78 38.87 -23.60
CA SER A 662 56.58 39.29 -22.86
C SER A 662 56.90 40.07 -21.57
N GLY A 663 57.08 41.39 -21.72
CA GLY A 663 56.54 42.37 -20.78
C GLY A 663 55.08 42.75 -21.09
N GLU A 664 54.51 42.25 -22.19
CA GLU A 664 53.30 42.82 -22.76
C GLU A 664 52.07 41.90 -22.72
N VAL A 665 50.95 42.56 -22.46
CA VAL A 665 49.56 42.13 -22.48
C VAL A 665 49.28 41.18 -23.66
N SER A 666 48.97 39.93 -23.35
CA SER A 666 48.42 38.97 -24.34
C SER A 666 47.24 39.60 -25.08
N LYS A 667 47.17 39.44 -26.42
CA LYS A 667 46.01 39.84 -27.23
C LYS A 667 44.77 39.06 -26.79
N GLY A 668 43.99 39.61 -25.87
CA GLY A 668 42.71 39.05 -25.42
C GLY A 668 41.54 39.52 -26.28
N ARG A 669 40.65 38.60 -26.66
CA ARG A 669 39.35 38.94 -27.28
C ARG A 669 38.43 39.54 -26.20
N ARG A 670 37.91 40.76 -26.41
CA ARG A 670 36.89 41.37 -25.54
C ARG A 670 35.49 40.97 -26.01
N PHE A 671 34.65 40.49 -25.11
CA PHE A 671 33.27 40.08 -25.41
C PHE A 671 32.24 41.10 -24.87
N VAL A 672 32.53 41.75 -23.73
CA VAL A 672 31.64 42.72 -23.07
C VAL A 672 32.36 44.05 -22.86
N ARG A 673 31.64 45.18 -22.77
CA ARG A 673 32.22 46.48 -22.43
C ARG A 673 32.75 46.49 -20.98
N SER A 674 34.02 46.83 -20.78
CA SER A 674 34.69 46.86 -19.46
C SER A 674 34.36 48.10 -18.62
N GLN A 675 33.08 48.40 -18.42
CA GLN A 675 32.63 49.56 -17.61
C GLN A 675 32.40 49.23 -16.13
N SER A 676 32.23 47.95 -15.77
CA SER A 676 31.99 47.48 -14.41
C SER A 676 32.95 46.36 -13.99
N ILE A 677 33.12 46.12 -12.68
CA ILE A 677 33.93 44.99 -12.17
C ILE A 677 33.44 43.67 -12.77
N PHE A 678 32.13 43.49 -12.85
CA PHE A 678 31.50 42.30 -13.40
C PHE A 678 31.83 42.11 -14.90
N GLY A 679 31.82 43.20 -15.68
CA GLY A 679 32.24 43.15 -17.09
C GLY A 679 33.73 42.82 -17.25
N MET A 680 34.58 43.31 -16.34
CA MET A 680 36.01 42.98 -16.34
C MET A 680 36.27 41.52 -15.99
N SER A 681 35.61 40.98 -14.95
CA SER A 681 35.76 39.57 -14.55
C SER A 681 35.26 38.63 -15.64
N LEU A 682 34.12 38.94 -16.29
CA LEU A 682 33.59 38.13 -17.39
C LEU A 682 34.54 38.09 -18.59
N ASN A 683 35.08 39.24 -19.01
CA ASN A 683 36.08 39.29 -20.08
C ASN A 683 37.34 38.49 -19.74
N GLN A 684 37.75 38.47 -18.47
CA GLN A 684 38.92 37.74 -18.01
C GLN A 684 38.74 36.22 -18.16
N LEU A 685 37.54 35.71 -17.84
CA LEU A 685 37.20 34.28 -17.95
C LEU A 685 37.37 33.77 -19.39
N PHE A 686 36.90 34.55 -20.38
CA PHE A 686 37.03 34.18 -21.80
C PHE A 686 38.42 34.43 -22.36
N THR A 687 39.13 35.45 -21.89
CA THR A 687 40.51 35.74 -22.33
C THR A 687 41.47 34.58 -22.00
N TYR A 688 41.26 33.92 -20.86
CA TYR A 688 42.06 32.77 -20.41
C TYR A 688 41.25 31.46 -20.39
N TRP A 689 40.41 31.25 -21.42
CA TRP A 689 39.47 30.12 -21.52
C TRP A 689 40.06 28.75 -21.15
N GLN A 690 41.30 28.43 -21.53
CA GLN A 690 41.91 27.13 -21.21
C GLN A 690 42.04 26.87 -19.70
N ARG A 691 42.35 27.91 -18.92
CA ARG A 691 42.50 27.81 -17.46
C ARG A 691 41.17 27.95 -16.74
N THR A 692 40.31 28.80 -17.27
CA THR A 692 38.94 28.91 -16.81
C THR A 692 38.22 27.56 -16.95
N LEU A 693 38.39 26.88 -18.08
CA LEU A 693 37.85 25.54 -18.32
C LEU A 693 38.41 24.52 -17.33
N LEU A 694 39.73 24.52 -17.07
CA LEU A 694 40.35 23.67 -16.05
C LEU A 694 39.77 23.94 -14.65
N SER A 695 39.57 25.20 -14.28
CA SER A 695 38.96 25.58 -12.99
C SER A 695 37.50 25.16 -12.92
N ILE A 696 36.75 25.30 -14.01
CA ILE A 696 35.36 24.89 -14.12
C ILE A 696 35.26 23.38 -13.93
N VAL A 697 36.07 22.58 -14.63
CA VAL A 697 36.08 21.12 -14.49
C VAL A 697 36.50 20.69 -13.07
N ALA A 698 37.50 21.35 -12.50
CA ALA A 698 37.99 21.07 -11.14
C ALA A 698 36.97 21.35 -10.04
N ILE A 699 36.00 22.24 -10.26
CA ILE A 699 34.90 22.49 -9.33
C ILE A 699 33.67 21.65 -9.70
N ALA A 700 33.33 21.57 -10.99
CA ALA A 700 32.12 20.93 -11.49
C ALA A 700 32.08 19.43 -11.21
N LEU A 701 33.22 18.73 -11.31
CA LEU A 701 33.29 17.29 -11.10
C LEU A 701 33.08 16.90 -9.62
N PRO A 702 33.82 17.45 -8.62
CA PRO A 702 33.52 17.19 -7.21
C PRO A 702 32.10 17.56 -6.82
N THR A 703 31.57 18.68 -7.34
CA THR A 703 30.23 19.15 -6.98
C THR A 703 29.12 18.34 -7.63
N SER A 704 29.27 17.88 -8.89
CA SER A 704 28.30 16.97 -9.50
C SER A 704 28.18 15.65 -8.72
N LEU A 705 29.32 15.13 -8.27
CA LEU A 705 29.39 13.89 -7.50
C LEU A 705 28.85 14.08 -6.09
N PHE A 706 29.06 15.24 -5.48
CA PHE A 706 28.43 15.59 -4.22
C PHE A 706 26.91 15.69 -4.32
N ILE A 707 26.42 16.34 -5.38
CA ILE A 707 24.97 16.45 -5.66
C ILE A 707 24.38 15.07 -5.89
N PHE A 708 25.04 14.23 -6.69
CA PHE A 708 24.65 12.83 -6.89
C PHE A 708 24.63 12.05 -5.58
N PHE A 709 25.67 12.17 -4.76
CA PHE A 709 25.74 11.50 -3.46
C PHE A 709 24.62 11.94 -2.51
N LEU A 710 24.32 13.25 -2.44
CA LEU A 710 23.21 13.74 -1.63
C LEU A 710 21.88 13.19 -2.14
N PHE A 711 21.67 13.18 -3.47
CA PHE A 711 20.48 12.57 -4.06
C PHE A 711 20.35 11.09 -3.66
N VAL A 712 21.40 10.30 -3.84
CA VAL A 712 21.43 8.89 -3.43
C VAL A 712 21.14 8.77 -1.95
N THR A 713 21.72 9.60 -1.09
CA THR A 713 21.48 9.55 0.36
C THR A 713 20.02 9.83 0.71
N PHE A 714 19.40 10.84 0.11
CA PHE A 714 17.99 11.14 0.35
C PHE A 714 17.06 10.05 -0.20
N ARG A 715 17.40 9.45 -1.34
CA ARG A 715 16.69 8.31 -1.91
C ARG A 715 16.84 7.06 -1.06
N LEU A 716 18.07 6.76 -0.62
CA LEU A 716 18.41 5.68 0.30
C LEU A 716 17.64 5.83 1.61
N LYS A 717 17.39 7.05 2.10
CA LYS A 717 16.53 7.22 3.28
C LYS A 717 15.13 6.64 3.06
N GLY A 718 14.57 6.75 1.86
CA GLY A 718 13.28 6.15 1.52
C GLY A 718 13.29 4.62 1.41
N VAL A 719 14.45 4.02 1.11
CA VAL A 719 14.60 2.57 0.89
C VAL A 719 15.13 1.84 2.13
N LEU A 720 16.19 2.37 2.75
CA LEU A 720 16.86 1.78 3.91
C LEU A 720 15.99 1.87 5.16
N TYR A 721 15.38 3.01 5.46
CA TYR A 721 14.51 3.13 6.66
C TYR A 721 13.12 2.52 6.46
N ALA A 722 12.87 1.87 5.33
CA ALA A 722 11.67 1.08 5.17
C ALA A 722 11.75 -0.12 6.14
N THR A 723 12.80 -0.95 6.01
CA THR A 723 12.90 -2.21 6.76
C THR A 723 13.85 -2.12 7.94
N TRP A 724 13.69 -3.02 8.92
CA TRP A 724 14.60 -3.10 10.06
C TRP A 724 16.05 -3.37 9.64
N LEU A 725 16.24 -4.22 8.61
CA LEU A 725 17.56 -4.51 8.06
C LEU A 725 18.20 -3.28 7.42
N GLY A 726 17.41 -2.48 6.69
CA GLY A 726 17.93 -1.28 6.05
C GLY A 726 18.25 -0.17 7.05
N GLU A 727 17.49 -0.01 8.13
CA GLU A 727 17.78 0.96 9.21
C GLU A 727 19.12 0.63 9.88
N TYR A 728 19.35 -0.65 10.19
CA TYR A 728 20.63 -1.14 10.72
C TYR A 728 21.79 -0.81 9.76
N VAL A 729 21.66 -1.16 8.47
CA VAL A 729 22.70 -0.90 7.46
C VAL A 729 22.93 0.59 7.23
N ALA A 730 21.89 1.44 7.32
CA ALA A 730 22.00 2.88 7.14
C ALA A 730 22.87 3.53 8.23
N LEU A 731 22.76 3.05 9.48
CA LEU A 731 23.56 3.54 10.61
C LEU A 731 25.04 3.22 10.42
N GLU A 732 25.37 2.08 9.82
CA GLU A 732 26.74 1.61 9.61
C GLU A 732 27.46 2.29 8.42
N VAL A 733 26.72 2.76 7.41
CA VAL A 733 27.28 3.28 6.14
C VAL A 733 27.34 4.82 6.08
N GLY A 734 26.57 5.52 6.91
CA GLY A 734 26.25 6.93 6.70
C GLY A 734 27.41 7.93 6.83
N THR A 735 28.29 7.82 7.85
CA THR A 735 29.17 8.93 8.27
C THR A 735 30.38 9.15 7.35
N MET A 736 30.99 8.06 6.86
CA MET A 736 32.27 8.11 6.14
C MET A 736 32.18 8.71 4.74
N HIS A 737 31.04 8.56 4.07
CA HIS A 737 30.85 9.14 2.74
C HIS A 737 30.75 10.68 2.77
N TYR A 738 30.22 11.27 3.84
CA TYR A 738 30.23 12.72 4.01
C TYR A 738 31.65 13.26 4.20
N VAL A 739 32.50 12.54 4.94
CA VAL A 739 33.93 12.86 5.07
C VAL A 739 34.60 12.82 3.69
N ALA A 740 34.26 11.83 2.86
CA ALA A 740 34.79 11.71 1.49
C ALA A 740 34.51 12.94 0.64
N MET A 741 33.28 13.40 0.71
CA MET A 741 32.83 14.56 -0.04
C MET A 741 33.43 15.87 0.49
N ALA A 742 33.58 16.00 1.81
CA ALA A 742 34.30 17.12 2.40
C ALA A 742 35.74 17.20 1.91
N VAL A 743 36.45 16.06 1.87
CA VAL A 743 37.81 15.97 1.30
C VAL A 743 37.83 16.36 -0.18
N ALA A 744 36.87 15.88 -0.98
CA ALA A 744 36.76 16.23 -2.40
C ALA A 744 36.54 17.74 -2.61
N LEU A 745 35.68 18.37 -1.80
CA LEU A 745 35.47 19.82 -1.82
C LEU A 745 36.73 20.59 -1.39
N LEU A 746 37.47 20.11 -0.39
CA LEU A 746 38.75 20.72 0.02
C LEU A 746 39.78 20.67 -1.12
N ILE A 747 39.87 19.54 -1.83
CA ILE A 747 40.73 19.40 -3.02
C ILE A 747 40.28 20.39 -4.11
N ALA A 748 38.97 20.57 -4.32
CA ALA A 748 38.44 21.53 -5.28
C ALA A 748 38.81 22.99 -4.92
N ILE A 749 38.67 23.37 -3.64
CA ILE A 749 39.08 24.69 -3.13
C ILE A 749 40.57 24.91 -3.36
N LEU A 750 41.40 23.91 -3.05
CA LEU A 750 42.85 24.00 -3.22
C LEU A 750 43.23 24.12 -4.70
N THR A 751 42.63 23.31 -5.58
CA THR A 751 42.86 23.37 -7.03
C THR A 751 42.50 24.75 -7.57
N THR A 752 41.35 25.27 -7.16
CA THR A 752 40.87 26.61 -7.54
C THR A 752 41.81 27.69 -7.03
N THR A 753 42.30 27.55 -5.80
CA THR A 753 43.30 28.44 -5.22
C THR A 753 44.57 28.47 -6.06
N GLU A 754 45.11 27.32 -6.47
CA GLU A 754 46.30 27.24 -7.32
C GLU A 754 46.08 27.94 -8.68
N ILE A 755 44.93 27.69 -9.31
CA ILE A 755 44.60 28.29 -10.62
C ILE A 755 44.43 29.80 -10.49
N MET A 756 43.65 30.27 -9.51
CA MET A 756 43.42 31.70 -9.29
C MET A 756 44.69 32.43 -8.88
N TRP A 757 45.54 31.78 -8.08
CA TRP A 757 46.86 32.31 -7.73
C TRP A 757 47.74 32.52 -8.95
N GLN A 758 47.75 31.54 -9.87
CA GLN A 758 48.49 31.68 -11.14
C GLN A 758 47.90 32.79 -12.02
N ASN A 759 46.57 32.88 -12.10
CA ASN A 759 45.89 33.95 -12.83
C ASN A 759 46.24 35.33 -12.29
N VAL A 760 46.27 35.52 -10.96
CA VAL A 760 46.71 36.76 -10.30
C VAL A 760 48.18 37.08 -10.57
N ASN A 761 49.05 36.06 -10.52
CA ASN A 761 50.49 36.27 -10.73
C ASN A 761 50.84 36.71 -12.16
N GLU A 762 50.15 36.19 -13.18
CA GLU A 762 50.41 36.59 -14.56
C GLU A 762 49.88 37.98 -14.90
N ARG A 763 48.81 38.42 -14.23
CA ARG A 763 48.25 39.77 -14.39
C ARG A 763 48.81 40.81 -13.44
N LYS A 764 49.90 40.52 -12.72
CA LYS A 764 50.57 41.49 -11.83
C LYS A 764 50.76 42.87 -12.48
N PRO A 765 51.21 42.99 -13.75
CA PRO A 765 51.34 44.29 -14.41
C PRO A 765 49.99 45.01 -14.57
N GLN A 766 48.93 44.29 -14.94
CA GLN A 766 47.58 44.87 -15.12
C GLN A 766 47.01 45.38 -13.79
N LEU A 767 47.12 44.59 -12.72
CA LEU A 767 46.67 44.98 -11.38
C LEU A 767 47.46 46.19 -10.85
N ALA A 768 48.76 46.27 -11.17
CA ALA A 768 49.60 47.41 -10.81
C ALA A 768 49.18 48.70 -11.54
N VAL A 769 48.80 48.61 -12.82
CA VAL A 769 48.25 49.75 -13.59
C VAL A 769 46.91 50.20 -13.00
N LEU A 770 46.02 49.27 -12.65
CA LEU A 770 44.75 49.61 -11.98
C LEU A 770 44.98 50.35 -10.65
N LYS A 771 45.96 49.90 -9.85
CA LYS A 771 46.35 50.61 -8.62
C LYS A 771 46.96 51.98 -8.90
N ALA A 772 47.84 52.08 -9.90
CA ALA A 772 48.47 53.35 -10.27
C ALA A 772 47.46 54.38 -10.80
N THR A 773 46.35 53.92 -11.38
CA THR A 773 45.25 54.76 -11.88
C THR A 773 44.17 55.06 -10.82
N GLY A 774 44.38 54.66 -9.55
CA GLY A 774 43.54 55.05 -8.42
C GLY A 774 42.52 54.02 -7.91
N TRP A 775 42.58 52.76 -8.35
CA TRP A 775 41.70 51.71 -7.80
C TRP A 775 42.01 51.42 -6.31
N ARG A 776 40.98 51.38 -5.46
CA ARG A 776 41.14 50.99 -4.04
C ARG A 776 41.37 49.47 -3.93
N ASP A 777 42.06 49.08 -2.86
CA ASP A 777 42.33 47.68 -2.53
C ASP A 777 41.06 46.82 -2.41
N SER A 778 39.94 47.39 -1.98
CA SER A 778 38.64 46.71 -1.92
C SER A 778 38.09 46.33 -3.30
N TRP A 779 38.22 47.20 -4.30
CA TRP A 779 37.76 46.95 -5.68
C TRP A 779 38.60 45.85 -6.35
N ILE A 780 39.90 45.80 -6.05
CA ILE A 780 40.80 44.74 -6.53
C ILE A 780 40.46 43.40 -5.87
N ARG A 781 40.18 43.40 -4.56
CA ARG A 781 39.73 42.20 -3.86
C ARG A 781 38.41 41.69 -4.44
N LEU A 782 37.45 42.60 -4.64
CA LEU A 782 36.13 42.27 -5.20
C LEU A 782 36.24 41.74 -6.63
N LEU A 783 37.13 42.29 -7.46
CA LEU A 783 37.41 41.76 -8.80
C LEU A 783 37.80 40.28 -8.76
N VAL A 784 38.78 39.90 -7.93
CA VAL A 784 39.23 38.50 -7.82
C VAL A 784 38.14 37.60 -7.20
N LEU A 785 37.38 38.10 -6.22
CA LEU A 785 36.27 37.33 -5.63
C LEU A 785 35.13 37.11 -6.61
N THR A 786 34.76 38.11 -7.41
CA THR A 786 33.72 37.96 -8.45
C THR A 786 34.15 37.00 -9.56
N GLU A 787 35.45 36.93 -9.89
CA GLU A 787 35.96 35.90 -10.80
C GLU A 787 35.77 34.49 -10.23
N GLY A 788 36.12 34.28 -8.95
CA GLY A 788 35.88 33.01 -8.26
C GLY A 788 34.39 32.66 -8.15
N MET A 789 33.53 33.65 -7.90
CA MET A 789 32.09 33.46 -7.87
C MET A 789 31.53 33.03 -9.24
N LEU A 790 31.97 33.68 -10.32
CA LEU A 790 31.55 33.36 -11.68
C LEU A 790 32.06 32.00 -12.15
N THR A 791 33.32 31.65 -11.87
CA THR A 791 33.82 30.28 -12.16
C THR A 791 33.02 29.24 -11.39
N GLY A 792 32.71 29.50 -10.12
CA GLY A 792 31.85 28.65 -9.29
C GLY A 792 30.44 28.51 -9.87
N LEU A 793 29.82 29.59 -10.35
CA LEU A 793 28.50 29.56 -10.97
C LEU A 793 28.48 28.68 -12.24
N PHE A 794 29.42 28.91 -13.17
CA PHE A 794 29.53 28.10 -14.40
C PHE A 794 29.83 26.63 -14.09
N ALA A 795 30.70 26.38 -13.11
CA ALA A 795 30.97 25.04 -12.62
C ALA A 795 29.75 24.38 -12.00
N GLY A 796 28.92 25.15 -11.28
CA GLY A 796 27.68 24.63 -10.69
C GLY A 796 26.62 24.26 -11.71
N VAL A 797 26.44 25.06 -12.77
CA VAL A 797 25.51 24.71 -13.86
C VAL A 797 25.96 23.43 -14.56
N ILE A 798 27.26 23.32 -14.90
CA ILE A 798 27.80 22.13 -15.55
C ILE A 798 27.75 20.93 -14.60
N GLY A 799 28.07 21.14 -13.32
CA GLY A 799 28.05 20.11 -12.29
C GLY A 799 26.64 19.57 -12.06
N LEU A 800 25.62 20.44 -12.02
CA LEU A 800 24.22 20.04 -11.91
C LEU A 800 23.77 19.22 -13.13
N LEU A 801 24.11 19.65 -14.35
CA LEU A 801 23.79 18.90 -15.57
C LEU A 801 24.43 17.52 -15.58
N LEU A 802 25.70 17.41 -15.17
CA LEU A 802 26.39 16.14 -15.02
C LEU A 802 25.74 15.25 -13.94
N ALA A 803 25.33 15.83 -12.81
CA ALA A 803 24.64 15.10 -11.75
C ALA A 803 23.29 14.56 -12.24
N LEU A 804 22.49 15.37 -12.94
CA LEU A 804 21.22 14.95 -13.52
C LEU A 804 21.41 13.85 -14.58
N ALA A 805 22.44 13.95 -15.42
CA ALA A 805 22.78 12.92 -16.40
C ALA A 805 23.17 11.60 -15.70
N MET A 806 23.96 11.67 -14.62
CA MET A 806 24.32 10.49 -13.81
C MET A 806 23.09 9.86 -13.15
N ILE A 807 22.21 10.67 -12.57
CA ILE A 807 20.95 10.19 -11.97
C ILE A 807 20.09 9.51 -13.04
N GLY A 808 19.91 10.13 -14.21
CA GLY A 808 19.14 9.57 -15.32
C GLY A 808 19.72 8.25 -15.84
N TYR A 809 21.05 8.15 -15.97
CA TYR A 809 21.72 6.93 -16.43
C TYR A 809 21.62 5.78 -15.41
N VAL A 810 21.81 6.06 -14.11
CA VAL A 810 21.80 5.04 -13.06
C VAL A 810 20.37 4.57 -12.74
N TYR A 811 19.42 5.51 -12.67
CA TYR A 811 18.09 5.24 -12.15
C TYR A 811 16.98 5.19 -13.21
N ASN A 812 17.34 5.37 -14.48
CA ASN A 812 16.46 5.35 -15.65
C ASN A 812 15.18 6.22 -15.50
N GLN A 813 15.27 7.29 -14.71
CA GLN A 813 14.18 8.20 -14.39
C GLN A 813 14.71 9.62 -14.16
N PHE A 814 13.90 10.63 -14.47
CA PHE A 814 14.26 12.03 -14.25
C PHE A 814 13.67 12.53 -12.91
N PRO A 815 14.50 13.03 -11.97
CA PRO A 815 14.07 13.39 -10.61
C PRO A 815 13.32 14.73 -10.58
N VAL A 816 12.05 14.72 -10.97
CA VAL A 816 11.20 15.94 -11.00
C VAL A 816 10.89 16.49 -9.61
N ASN A 817 10.64 15.63 -8.62
CA ASN A 817 10.24 16.04 -7.28
C ASN A 817 11.41 16.67 -6.49
N GLU A 818 12.63 16.21 -6.75
CA GLU A 818 13.84 16.62 -6.06
C GLU A 818 14.54 17.79 -6.75
N LEU A 819 14.03 18.28 -7.89
CA LEU A 819 14.70 19.26 -8.73
C LEU A 819 14.93 20.60 -8.01
N LEU A 820 13.99 21.00 -7.15
CA LEU A 820 14.15 22.20 -6.31
C LEU A 820 15.30 22.02 -5.31
N PHE A 821 15.35 20.87 -4.63
CA PHE A 821 16.44 20.52 -3.72
C PHE A 821 17.80 20.49 -4.44
N LEU A 822 17.87 19.86 -5.62
CA LEU A 822 19.09 19.80 -6.42
C LEU A 822 19.54 21.19 -6.92
N SER A 823 18.58 22.08 -7.22
CA SER A 823 18.88 23.45 -7.65
C SER A 823 19.50 24.30 -6.54
N VAL A 824 19.06 24.11 -5.29
CA VAL A 824 19.66 24.80 -4.12
C VAL A 824 21.14 24.43 -3.95
N MET A 825 21.55 23.23 -4.38
CA MET A 825 22.95 22.79 -4.30
C MET A 825 23.90 23.58 -5.20
N LEU A 826 23.40 24.38 -6.15
CA LEU A 826 24.21 25.27 -6.98
C LEU A 826 24.94 26.34 -6.15
N PHE A 827 24.54 26.55 -4.89
CA PHE A 827 25.24 27.41 -3.94
C PHE A 827 26.62 26.87 -3.55
N ILE A 828 26.79 25.55 -3.48
CA ILE A 828 28.04 24.90 -3.07
C ILE A 828 29.22 25.28 -3.97
N PRO A 829 29.18 25.05 -5.30
CA PRO A 829 30.28 25.41 -6.20
C PRO A 829 30.57 26.92 -6.22
N VAL A 830 29.56 27.78 -6.01
CA VAL A 830 29.74 29.23 -5.85
C VAL A 830 30.57 29.52 -4.60
N VAL A 831 30.22 28.94 -3.45
CA VAL A 831 30.99 29.06 -2.21
C VAL A 831 32.41 28.52 -2.38
N THR A 832 32.57 27.33 -2.99
CA THR A 832 33.89 26.75 -3.29
C THR A 832 34.76 27.69 -4.13
N GLY A 833 34.18 28.30 -5.17
CA GLY A 833 34.88 29.27 -6.03
C GLY A 833 35.30 30.54 -5.29
N VAL A 834 34.43 31.08 -4.43
CA VAL A 834 34.74 32.25 -3.59
C VAL A 834 35.83 31.92 -2.57
N LEU A 835 35.72 30.78 -1.87
CA LEU A 835 36.72 30.32 -0.90
C LEU A 835 38.08 30.11 -1.56
N GLY A 836 38.12 29.52 -2.77
CA GLY A 836 39.35 29.37 -3.54
C GLY A 836 39.97 30.70 -3.99
N ALA A 837 39.16 31.75 -4.15
CA ALA A 837 39.63 33.09 -4.52
C ALA A 837 40.11 33.94 -3.32
N LEU A 838 39.85 33.56 -2.07
CA LEU A 838 40.18 34.36 -0.87
C LEU A 838 41.69 34.64 -0.74
N LEU A 839 42.53 33.60 -0.76
CA LEU A 839 43.99 33.73 -0.63
C LEU A 839 44.61 34.50 -1.82
N PRO A 840 44.26 34.19 -3.10
CA PRO A 840 44.69 34.98 -4.24
C PRO A 840 44.23 36.44 -4.20
N ALA A 841 43.01 36.73 -3.71
CA ALA A 841 42.49 38.09 -3.60
C ALA A 841 43.29 38.91 -2.58
N GLN A 842 43.63 38.34 -1.42
CA GLN A 842 44.52 39.00 -0.46
C GLN A 842 45.91 39.27 -1.04
N ARG A 843 46.46 38.32 -1.81
CA ARG A 843 47.73 38.52 -2.50
C ARG A 843 47.65 39.63 -3.55
N ALA A 844 46.57 39.70 -4.32
CA ALA A 844 46.34 40.74 -5.31
C ALA A 844 46.38 42.14 -4.69
N VAL A 845 45.83 42.29 -3.48
CA VAL A 845 45.89 43.53 -2.70
C VAL A 845 47.31 43.86 -2.22
N ARG A 846 48.18 42.89 -1.97
CA ARG A 846 49.56 43.15 -1.50
C ARG A 846 50.54 43.55 -2.60
N ILE A 847 50.12 43.55 -3.88
CA ILE A 847 50.98 43.97 -5.00
C ILE A 847 51.13 45.49 -4.96
N THR A 848 52.38 45.98 -4.88
CA THR A 848 52.72 47.41 -5.00
C THR A 848 53.10 47.76 -6.44
N PRO A 849 52.74 48.96 -6.94
CA PRO A 849 53.06 49.37 -8.31
C PRO A 849 54.57 49.30 -8.64
N ASN A 850 55.42 49.69 -7.68
CA ASN A 850 56.87 49.71 -7.85
C ASN A 850 57.46 48.29 -7.96
N ALA A 851 56.98 47.34 -7.15
CA ALA A 851 57.43 45.93 -7.20
C ALA A 851 56.92 45.15 -8.41
N ALA A 852 55.86 45.65 -9.08
CA ALA A 852 55.34 45.04 -10.30
C ALA A 852 56.10 45.47 -11.57
N ILE A 853 56.75 46.64 -11.53
CA ILE A 853 57.51 47.22 -12.65
C ILE A 853 59.02 46.91 -12.49
N GLY A 854 59.55 46.88 -11.26
CA GLY A 854 60.92 46.46 -10.97
C GLY A 854 61.04 44.94 -10.77
N SER A 855 61.57 44.22 -11.76
CA SER A 855 61.71 42.76 -11.73
C SER A 855 62.91 42.28 -10.90
N VAL A 856 62.96 42.57 -9.59
CA VAL A 856 63.99 41.97 -8.71
C VAL A 856 63.34 41.39 -7.46
N ALA A 857 63.17 40.08 -7.46
CA ALA A 857 62.81 39.32 -6.27
C ALA A 857 64.08 39.12 -5.41
N VAL A 858 64.28 39.95 -4.39
CA VAL A 858 65.35 39.74 -3.41
C VAL A 858 64.83 38.83 -2.30
N ASN A 859 65.42 37.64 -2.17
CA ASN A 859 65.10 36.67 -1.13
C ASN A 859 66.00 36.95 0.09
N THR A 860 65.45 37.44 1.20
CA THR A 860 66.22 37.69 2.43
C THR A 860 66.28 36.43 3.31
N GLN A 861 67.43 36.15 3.94
CA GLN A 861 67.63 34.98 4.82
C GLN A 861 66.60 34.89 5.97
N ALA A 862 66.09 36.03 6.46
CA ALA A 862 65.05 36.07 7.50
C ALA A 862 63.71 35.48 7.01
N THR A 863 63.37 35.69 5.73
CA THR A 863 62.18 35.13 5.09
C THR A 863 62.32 33.61 4.94
N GLU A 864 63.52 33.11 4.68
CA GLU A 864 63.81 31.68 4.58
C GLU A 864 63.72 30.93 5.92
N ARG A 865 64.13 31.56 7.03
CA ARG A 865 64.04 30.96 8.38
C ARG A 865 62.58 30.90 8.88
N ARG A 866 61.81 31.98 8.68
CA ARG A 866 60.35 32.00 8.95
C ARG A 866 59.60 31.01 8.07
N PHE A 867 60.05 30.85 6.82
CA PHE A 867 59.48 29.89 5.89
C PHE A 867 59.74 28.43 6.30
N LYS A 868 60.95 28.10 6.77
CA LYS A 868 61.25 26.75 7.31
C LYS A 868 60.40 26.41 8.55
N LEU A 869 60.18 27.38 9.43
CA LEU A 869 59.28 27.25 10.59
C LEU A 869 57.81 27.10 10.19
N ALA A 870 57.34 27.87 9.19
CA ALA A 870 55.98 27.76 8.65
C ALA A 870 55.74 26.40 7.95
N LEU A 871 56.73 25.90 7.21
CA LEU A 871 56.67 24.58 6.56
C LEU A 871 56.64 23.45 7.60
N GLY A 872 57.49 23.54 8.63
CA GLY A 872 57.51 22.58 9.74
C GLY A 872 56.21 22.57 10.53
N THR A 873 55.66 23.74 10.85
CA THR A 873 54.37 23.86 11.58
C THR A 873 53.18 23.39 10.74
N ILE A 874 53.09 23.73 9.46
CA ILE A 874 52.04 23.23 8.56
C ILE A 874 52.15 21.72 8.37
N GLY A 875 53.37 21.18 8.22
CA GLY A 875 53.60 19.74 8.15
C GLY A 875 53.20 19.01 9.43
N VAL A 876 53.51 19.57 10.61
CA VAL A 876 53.13 19.01 11.92
C VAL A 876 51.63 19.14 12.16
N VAL A 877 50.98 20.25 11.78
CA VAL A 877 49.53 20.45 11.92
C VAL A 877 48.75 19.55 10.95
N LEU A 878 49.26 19.32 9.73
CA LEU A 878 48.66 18.34 8.81
C LEU A 878 48.86 16.92 9.32
N ALA A 879 50.06 16.56 9.79
CA ALA A 879 50.30 15.24 10.37
C ALA A 879 49.43 15.01 11.62
N ALA A 880 49.33 16.00 12.51
CA ALA A 880 48.48 15.95 13.70
C ALA A 880 46.98 15.96 13.36
N GLY A 881 46.55 16.72 12.34
CA GLY A 881 45.16 16.73 11.86
C GLY A 881 44.77 15.40 11.23
N VAL A 882 45.70 14.78 10.50
CA VAL A 882 45.55 13.44 9.95
C VAL A 882 45.53 12.39 11.07
N SER A 883 46.46 12.43 12.03
CA SER A 883 46.47 11.56 13.22
C SER A 883 45.24 11.77 14.12
N SER A 884 44.70 12.98 14.20
CA SER A 884 43.46 13.29 14.91
C SER A 884 42.24 12.72 14.20
N LEU A 885 42.21 12.75 12.85
CA LEU A 885 41.18 12.06 12.06
C LEU A 885 41.26 10.54 12.25
N PHE A 886 42.47 9.98 12.36
CA PHE A 886 42.68 8.58 12.73
C PHE A 886 42.14 8.24 14.13
N LEU A 887 42.36 9.10 15.13
CA LEU A 887 41.90 8.87 16.50
C LEU A 887 40.39 9.08 16.67
N PHE A 888 39.80 10.06 16.00
CA PHE A 888 38.34 10.29 16.06
C PHE A 888 37.55 9.16 15.40
N ALA A 889 38.09 8.54 14.36
CA ALA A 889 37.42 7.43 13.68
C ALA A 889 37.62 6.06 14.34
N ALA A 890 38.65 5.90 15.17
CA ALA A 890 38.89 4.67 15.92
C ALA A 890 38.07 4.57 17.22
N ASN A 891 37.47 5.68 17.69
CA ASN A 891 36.84 5.78 19.02
C ASN A 891 35.30 5.70 19.03
N GLU A 892 34.63 5.36 17.93
CA GLU A 892 33.18 5.11 17.97
C GLU A 892 32.88 3.64 18.32
N ASP A 893 33.08 3.28 19.59
CA ASP A 893 32.37 2.15 20.19
C ASP A 893 30.90 2.56 20.36
N ILE A 894 30.05 2.14 19.42
CA ILE A 894 28.60 2.39 19.44
C ILE A 894 27.95 1.46 20.48
N THR A 895 27.99 1.85 21.75
CA THR A 895 27.22 1.23 22.85
C THR A 895 26.12 2.15 23.40
N GLN A 896 25.53 3.01 22.56
CA GLN A 896 24.28 3.69 22.91
C GLN A 896 23.14 3.26 22.02
N ALA A 897 22.12 2.65 22.66
CA ALA A 897 20.83 2.36 22.06
C ALA A 897 20.25 3.64 21.40
N PRO A 898 19.74 3.56 20.15
CA PRO A 898 19.40 4.73 19.38
C PRO A 898 18.22 5.49 20.00
N LYS A 899 18.40 6.79 20.22
CA LYS A 899 17.27 7.73 20.33
C LYS A 899 16.68 7.91 18.94
N GLN A 900 15.41 7.53 18.78
CA GLN A 900 14.62 7.80 17.58
C GLN A 900 14.72 9.28 17.21
N THR A 901 15.37 9.57 16.08
CA THR A 901 15.45 10.94 15.56
C THR A 901 14.25 11.14 14.64
N GLN A 902 13.35 12.04 15.03
CA GLN A 902 12.18 12.45 14.25
C GLN A 902 12.57 13.12 12.92
N ASP A 903 11.65 12.96 11.95
CA ASP A 903 11.38 13.78 10.77
C ASP A 903 12.13 13.51 9.45
N LYS A 904 11.50 12.68 8.60
CA LYS A 904 10.81 13.09 7.36
C LYS A 904 10.07 11.90 6.73
N SER A 905 8.94 12.15 6.07
CA SER A 905 8.06 11.09 5.55
C SER A 905 8.65 10.34 4.35
N SER A 906 8.45 9.03 4.29
CA SER A 906 8.78 8.20 3.12
C SER A 906 8.09 8.69 1.85
N ALA A 907 8.76 8.54 0.70
CA ALA A 907 8.27 8.99 -0.61
C ALA A 907 7.09 8.16 -1.16
N VAL A 908 6.87 6.95 -0.63
CA VAL A 908 5.75 6.06 -1.00
C VAL A 908 4.89 5.85 0.24
N GLN A 909 3.63 6.25 0.15
CA GLN A 909 2.65 6.16 1.23
C GLN A 909 1.35 5.58 0.68
N THR A 910 0.61 4.84 1.53
CA THR A 910 -0.74 4.42 1.19
C THR A 910 -1.67 5.62 1.15
N THR A 911 -2.60 5.62 0.19
CA THR A 911 -3.65 6.65 0.06
C THR A 911 -5.01 5.99 0.21
N GLY A 912 -5.99 6.72 0.75
CA GLY A 912 -7.34 6.19 0.97
C GLY A 912 -8.06 6.84 2.15
N THR A 913 -9.37 6.61 2.25
CA THR A 913 -10.23 7.17 3.31
C THR A 913 -10.75 6.08 4.24
N LYS A 914 -10.87 6.43 5.51
CA LYS A 914 -11.34 5.54 6.58
C LYS A 914 -12.80 5.12 6.34
N ILE A 915 -13.08 3.82 6.38
CA ILE A 915 -14.46 3.30 6.35
C ILE A 915 -15.17 3.69 7.66
N ALA A 916 -16.47 4.01 7.58
CA ALA A 916 -17.28 4.21 8.77
C ALA A 916 -17.57 2.88 9.49
N ASP A 917 -17.47 2.86 10.83
CA ASP A 917 -17.83 1.70 11.65
C ASP A 917 -19.23 1.14 11.30
N LEU A 918 -19.43 -0.17 11.44
CA LEU A 918 -20.73 -0.83 11.27
C LEU A 918 -21.72 -0.32 12.34
N LYS A 919 -22.41 0.79 12.06
CA LYS A 919 -23.24 1.52 13.03
C LYS A 919 -24.36 0.67 13.66
N GLN A 920 -24.55 0.86 14.96
CA GLN A 920 -25.82 0.70 15.65
C GLN A 920 -26.87 1.63 15.04
N THR A 921 -28.04 1.11 14.69
CA THR A 921 -29.19 1.96 14.40
C THR A 921 -29.89 2.33 15.71
N GLU A 922 -29.34 3.32 16.43
CA GLU A 922 -30.17 4.34 17.08
C GLU A 922 -30.01 5.63 16.29
N SER A 923 -31.07 5.97 15.57
CA SER A 923 -31.15 7.13 14.68
C SER A 923 -31.23 8.42 15.49
N LYS A 924 -30.11 9.13 15.63
CA LYS A 924 -30.11 10.60 15.67
C LYS A 924 -29.29 11.12 14.50
N LYS A 925 -30.03 11.61 13.51
CA LYS A 925 -29.53 12.28 12.31
C LYS A 925 -29.57 13.78 12.48
N THR A 926 -28.43 14.41 12.21
CA THR A 926 -28.36 15.71 11.55
C THR A 926 -27.20 15.56 10.56
N ALA A 927 -27.49 15.11 9.34
CA ALA A 927 -27.66 15.92 8.13
C ALA A 927 -26.48 15.71 7.15
N ALA A 928 -26.51 14.57 6.48
CA ALA A 928 -26.15 14.41 5.07
C ALA A 928 -27.08 13.30 4.55
N VAL A 929 -28.14 13.69 3.84
CA VAL A 929 -29.26 12.79 3.54
C VAL A 929 -28.87 11.88 2.37
N SER A 930 -28.36 10.70 2.71
CA SER A 930 -28.31 9.55 1.81
C SER A 930 -29.74 9.09 1.51
N GLN A 931 -30.05 8.90 0.22
CA GLN A 931 -31.35 8.47 -0.34
C GLN A 931 -32.03 7.31 0.43
N SER A 932 -31.23 6.41 1.02
CA SER A 932 -31.69 5.25 1.81
C SER A 932 -32.49 5.61 3.08
N GLU A 933 -32.18 6.74 3.71
CA GLU A 933 -32.86 7.12 4.95
C GLU A 933 -34.12 7.96 4.72
N THR A 934 -34.22 8.65 3.59
CA THR A 934 -35.47 9.27 3.13
C THR A 934 -36.53 8.21 2.86
N ASP A 935 -36.14 7.09 2.22
CA ASP A 935 -37.05 5.97 1.96
C ASP A 935 -37.56 5.28 3.24
N LYS A 936 -36.71 5.14 4.27
CA LYS A 936 -37.15 4.61 5.58
C LYS A 936 -38.15 5.54 6.26
N LYS A 937 -37.96 6.85 6.17
CA LYS A 937 -38.88 7.87 6.72
C LYS A 937 -40.21 7.89 5.98
N ILE A 938 -40.19 7.83 4.64
CA ILE A 938 -41.40 7.74 3.81
C ILE A 938 -42.16 6.44 4.12
N LYS A 939 -41.49 5.28 4.22
CA LYS A 939 -42.14 4.02 4.62
C LYS A 939 -42.78 4.11 6.02
N LYS A 940 -42.17 4.82 6.96
CA LYS A 940 -42.75 5.06 8.29
C LYS A 940 -43.99 5.96 8.23
N LEU A 941 -43.97 7.00 7.41
CA LEU A 941 -45.12 7.89 7.19
C LEU A 941 -46.27 7.15 6.48
N MET A 942 -45.98 6.35 5.46
CA MET A 942 -46.98 5.55 4.74
C MET A 942 -47.68 4.54 5.66
N LYS A 943 -46.96 3.91 6.60
CA LYS A 943 -47.54 2.99 7.60
C LYS A 943 -48.55 3.62 8.57
N LYS A 944 -48.68 4.95 8.63
CA LYS A 944 -49.72 5.61 9.44
C LYS A 944 -51.13 5.42 8.86
N GLY A 945 -51.26 5.20 7.55
CA GLY A 945 -52.52 4.92 6.88
C GLY A 945 -52.79 3.42 6.81
N MET A 946 -54.04 3.03 7.07
CA MET A 946 -54.51 1.66 6.87
C MET A 946 -54.54 1.27 5.38
N VAL A 947 -54.72 2.25 4.49
CA VAL A 947 -54.66 2.08 3.04
C VAL A 947 -53.53 2.96 2.47
N GLN A 948 -52.58 2.35 1.78
CA GLN A 948 -51.42 3.02 1.19
C GLN A 948 -51.56 3.06 -0.32
N THR A 949 -51.53 4.25 -0.92
CA THR A 949 -51.71 4.42 -2.37
C THR A 949 -50.83 5.54 -2.93
N THR A 950 -50.88 5.75 -4.24
CA THR A 950 -50.21 6.82 -5.00
C THR A 950 -51.25 7.55 -5.85
N PRO A 951 -51.04 8.83 -6.22
CA PRO A 951 -51.94 9.53 -7.14
C PRO A 951 -52.14 8.74 -8.43
N GLY A 952 -53.40 8.43 -8.78
CA GLY A 952 -53.74 7.63 -9.97
C GLY A 952 -53.42 6.12 -9.89
N GLY A 953 -53.09 5.58 -8.70
CA GLY A 953 -52.82 4.14 -8.51
C GLY A 953 -54.05 3.23 -8.70
N GLU A 954 -53.83 1.91 -8.76
CA GLU A 954 -54.92 0.91 -8.92
C GLU A 954 -55.99 1.08 -7.83
N ARG A 955 -57.25 1.26 -8.24
CA ARG A 955 -58.38 1.46 -7.32
C ARG A 955 -58.70 0.15 -6.60
N ILE A 956 -58.70 0.17 -5.28
CA ILE A 956 -59.09 -0.98 -4.46
C ILE A 956 -60.63 -1.06 -4.43
N ASN A 957 -61.21 -2.25 -4.65
CA ASN A 957 -62.65 -2.46 -4.53
C ASN A 957 -63.16 -2.03 -3.13
N ASN A 958 -64.31 -1.34 -3.07
CA ASN A 958 -64.89 -0.73 -1.86
C ASN A 958 -64.11 0.46 -1.24
N GLN A 959 -63.27 1.15 -2.02
CA GLN A 959 -62.57 2.36 -1.56
C GLN A 959 -63.37 3.64 -1.85
N PHE A 960 -63.79 4.34 -0.79
CA PHE A 960 -64.60 5.57 -0.87
C PHE A 960 -63.80 6.83 -1.25
N PHE A 961 -62.52 6.89 -0.86
CA PHE A 961 -61.65 8.05 -1.07
C PHE A 961 -60.39 7.67 -1.86
N TYR A 962 -60.07 8.46 -2.88
CA TYR A 962 -58.84 8.32 -3.67
C TYR A 962 -58.36 9.66 -4.22
N VAL A 963 -57.10 9.68 -4.67
CA VAL A 963 -56.45 10.85 -5.26
C VAL A 963 -56.13 10.55 -6.72
N ASP A 964 -56.64 11.39 -7.63
CA ASP A 964 -56.32 11.31 -9.06
C ASP A 964 -54.91 11.91 -9.32
N PRO A 965 -54.31 11.70 -10.52
CA PRO A 965 -53.01 12.28 -10.86
C PRO A 965 -52.95 13.79 -10.60
N LEU A 966 -51.77 14.28 -10.20
CA LEU A 966 -51.54 15.71 -9.94
C LEU A 966 -51.85 16.52 -11.20
N ILE A 967 -52.44 17.70 -11.01
CA ILE A 967 -52.82 18.61 -12.10
C ILE A 967 -52.11 19.96 -11.93
N GLU A 968 -52.08 20.75 -13.00
CA GLU A 968 -51.64 22.14 -12.92
C GLU A 968 -52.54 22.97 -12.03
N THR A 969 -51.96 23.95 -11.34
CA THR A 969 -52.69 24.85 -10.45
C THR A 969 -53.77 25.62 -11.22
N PRO A 970 -55.04 25.55 -10.79
CA PRO A 970 -56.13 26.24 -11.47
C PRO A 970 -55.87 27.75 -11.53
N LYS A 971 -55.93 28.33 -12.74
CA LYS A 971 -55.67 29.76 -12.98
C LYS A 971 -56.69 30.70 -12.32
N GLU A 972 -57.79 30.15 -11.82
CA GLU A 972 -58.92 30.88 -11.21
C GLU A 972 -58.63 31.38 -9.79
N LEU A 973 -57.59 30.88 -9.11
CA LEU A 973 -57.32 31.16 -7.69
C LEU A 973 -56.41 32.39 -7.44
N ASP A 974 -55.85 33.03 -8.47
CA ASP A 974 -54.95 34.20 -8.39
C ASP A 974 -53.92 34.16 -7.24
N LEU A 975 -53.23 33.02 -7.09
CA LEU A 975 -52.32 32.77 -5.97
C LEU A 975 -50.90 33.29 -6.25
N LYS A 976 -50.31 33.99 -5.26
CA LYS A 976 -48.92 34.49 -5.34
C LYS A 976 -47.91 33.48 -4.82
N GLU A 977 -46.95 33.12 -5.67
CA GLU A 977 -45.89 32.17 -5.35
C GLU A 977 -44.79 32.82 -4.49
N LYS A 978 -44.32 32.12 -3.45
CA LYS A 978 -43.22 32.58 -2.60
C LYS A 978 -41.88 32.21 -3.24
N PRO A 979 -40.83 33.06 -3.13
CA PRO A 979 -39.52 32.73 -3.67
C PRO A 979 -38.98 31.41 -3.10
N GLY A 980 -38.64 30.45 -3.97
CA GLY A 980 -38.14 29.12 -3.60
C GLY A 980 -39.22 28.10 -3.21
N TYR A 981 -40.49 28.39 -3.49
CA TYR A 981 -41.63 27.49 -3.29
C TYR A 981 -42.38 27.31 -4.61
N ARG A 982 -43.00 26.14 -4.77
CA ARG A 982 -43.86 25.78 -5.89
C ARG A 982 -45.27 25.41 -5.44
N PHE A 983 -46.26 25.63 -6.30
CA PHE A 983 -47.61 25.10 -6.09
C PHE A 983 -47.75 23.63 -6.54
N VAL A 984 -48.49 22.84 -5.75
CA VAL A 984 -48.84 21.45 -6.05
C VAL A 984 -50.34 21.27 -5.86
N THR A 985 -51.04 20.84 -6.90
CA THR A 985 -52.50 20.64 -6.85
C THR A 985 -52.84 19.16 -6.83
N VAL A 986 -53.60 18.75 -5.81
CA VAL A 986 -53.95 17.36 -5.52
C VAL A 986 -55.46 17.17 -5.64
N PRO A 987 -55.97 16.47 -6.66
CA PRO A 987 -57.39 16.18 -6.81
C PRO A 987 -57.86 15.11 -5.83
N ALA A 988 -58.59 15.53 -4.79
CA ALA A 988 -59.17 14.66 -3.77
C ALA A 988 -60.60 14.26 -4.17
N ILE A 989 -60.85 12.95 -4.31
CA ILE A 989 -62.13 12.43 -4.77
C ILE A 989 -62.77 11.54 -3.70
N MET A 990 -64.07 11.75 -3.47
CA MET A 990 -64.90 10.95 -2.59
C MET A 990 -66.13 10.46 -3.36
N GLN A 991 -66.37 9.16 -3.35
CA GLN A 991 -67.53 8.54 -3.96
C GLN A 991 -67.98 7.31 -3.15
N ASP A 992 -69.24 7.31 -2.73
CA ASP A 992 -69.89 6.17 -2.07
C ASP A 992 -70.89 5.53 -3.04
N ASN A 993 -70.60 4.30 -3.46
CA ASN A 993 -71.41 3.53 -4.41
C ASN A 993 -72.37 2.54 -3.72
N GLN A 994 -72.53 2.57 -2.39
CA GLN A 994 -73.48 1.69 -1.70
C GLN A 994 -74.93 2.20 -1.83
N ASP A 995 -75.84 1.25 -2.04
CA ASP A 995 -77.28 1.44 -2.29
C ASP A 995 -77.96 2.12 -1.08
N SER A 996 -77.96 3.46 -1.07
CA SER A 996 -78.42 4.28 0.05
C SER A 996 -79.90 4.59 -0.09
N SER A 997 -80.73 3.67 0.41
CA SER A 997 -82.19 3.83 0.53
C SER A 997 -82.64 4.93 1.52
N ILE A 998 -81.73 5.75 2.04
CA ILE A 998 -82.01 6.86 2.97
C ILE A 998 -81.75 8.21 2.27
N LYS A 999 -82.81 8.82 1.74
CA LYS A 999 -82.77 10.21 1.25
C LYS A 999 -82.35 11.15 2.39
N GLY A 1000 -81.16 11.74 2.28
CA GLY A 1000 -80.67 12.79 3.19
C GLY A 1000 -79.48 12.42 4.10
N ALA A 1001 -78.84 11.26 3.90
CA ALA A 1001 -77.61 10.92 4.61
C ALA A 1001 -76.49 11.93 4.30
N LYS A 1002 -75.72 12.35 5.31
CA LYS A 1002 -74.58 13.25 5.18
C LYS A 1002 -73.40 12.73 6.01
N SER A 1003 -72.20 12.83 5.47
CA SER A 1003 -70.96 12.43 6.14
C SER A 1003 -70.01 13.60 6.27
N ILE A 1004 -69.19 13.63 7.33
CA ILE A 1004 -68.18 14.69 7.48
C ILE A 1004 -66.98 14.32 6.58
N TYR A 1005 -66.68 15.20 5.64
CA TYR A 1005 -65.60 15.10 4.68
C TYR A 1005 -64.90 16.45 4.55
N ARG A 1006 -63.69 16.59 5.10
CA ARG A 1006 -62.90 17.83 5.23
C ARG A 1006 -61.59 17.73 4.46
N PRO A 1007 -61.61 17.68 3.13
CA PRO A 1007 -60.39 17.57 2.33
C PRO A 1007 -59.40 18.71 2.57
N SER A 1008 -59.88 19.92 2.92
CA SER A 1008 -59.05 21.06 3.30
C SER A 1008 -58.19 20.86 4.55
N THR A 1009 -58.42 19.80 5.33
CA THR A 1009 -57.62 19.47 6.54
C THR A 1009 -56.52 18.44 6.28
N TYR A 1010 -56.40 17.91 5.07
CA TYR A 1010 -55.41 16.87 4.76
C TYR A 1010 -54.04 17.49 4.57
N ALA A 1011 -53.14 17.24 5.52
CA ALA A 1011 -51.77 17.71 5.48
C ALA A 1011 -50.88 16.81 4.60
N MET A 1012 -49.98 17.42 3.85
CA MET A 1012 -48.84 16.76 3.23
C MET A 1012 -47.63 16.82 4.18
N THR A 1013 -47.08 15.67 4.56
CA THR A 1013 -45.92 15.59 5.45
C THR A 1013 -44.66 15.26 4.65
N ALA A 1014 -43.62 16.08 4.81
CA ALA A 1014 -42.29 15.82 4.27
C ALA A 1014 -41.52 14.78 5.11
N PRO A 1015 -40.46 14.15 4.56
CA PRO A 1015 -39.68 13.12 5.27
C PRO A 1015 -38.95 13.65 6.52
N ASP A 1016 -38.77 14.97 6.63
CA ASP A 1016 -38.25 15.65 7.82
C ASP A 1016 -39.30 15.79 8.94
N GLY A 1017 -40.58 15.55 8.64
CA GLY A 1017 -41.72 15.66 9.55
C GLY A 1017 -42.49 16.98 9.46
N LYS A 1018 -42.12 17.88 8.55
CA LYS A 1018 -42.81 19.16 8.35
C LYS A 1018 -44.13 18.95 7.61
N GLU A 1019 -45.20 19.56 8.09
CA GLU A 1019 -46.55 19.42 7.53
C GLU A 1019 -46.95 20.67 6.74
N TYR A 1020 -47.52 20.45 5.56
CA TYR A 1020 -48.01 21.48 4.64
C TYR A 1020 -49.52 21.29 4.46
N LEU A 1021 -50.31 22.28 4.87
CA LEU A 1021 -51.76 22.30 4.65
C LEU A 1021 -52.11 22.93 3.30
N PRO A 1022 -53.29 22.62 2.73
CA PRO A 1022 -53.77 23.29 1.53
C PRO A 1022 -53.88 24.81 1.78
N VAL A 1023 -53.33 25.59 0.86
CA VAL A 1023 -53.45 27.06 0.84
C VAL A 1023 -54.83 27.48 0.34
N ASP A 1024 -55.36 26.75 -0.65
CA ASP A 1024 -56.71 26.96 -1.18
C ASP A 1024 -57.27 25.68 -1.83
N TYR A 1025 -58.54 25.69 -2.26
CA TYR A 1025 -59.17 24.56 -2.94
C TYR A 1025 -60.23 24.98 -3.97
N VAL A 1026 -60.43 24.14 -5.00
CA VAL A 1026 -61.53 24.29 -5.97
C VAL A 1026 -62.51 23.13 -5.82
N ASN A 1027 -63.77 23.44 -5.53
CA ASN A 1027 -64.85 22.45 -5.49
C ASN A 1027 -65.52 22.34 -6.86
N HIS A 1028 -65.44 21.17 -7.49
CA HIS A 1028 -66.04 20.92 -8.80
C HIS A 1028 -67.48 20.39 -8.73
N ASN A 1029 -67.98 20.07 -7.54
CA ASN A 1029 -69.36 19.59 -7.37
C ASN A 1029 -69.98 20.06 -6.04
N GLU A 1030 -70.62 21.23 -6.07
CA GLU A 1030 -71.33 21.81 -4.91
C GLU A 1030 -72.54 20.99 -4.45
N LYS A 1031 -73.04 20.05 -5.25
CA LYS A 1031 -74.13 19.15 -4.81
C LYS A 1031 -73.59 18.00 -3.96
N ALA A 1032 -72.38 17.52 -4.27
CA ALA A 1032 -71.72 16.44 -3.56
C ALA A 1032 -71.03 16.90 -2.27
N TRP A 1033 -70.45 18.11 -2.26
CA TRP A 1033 -69.74 18.65 -1.09
C TRP A 1033 -70.19 20.08 -0.78
N LYS A 1034 -70.78 20.29 0.40
CA LYS A 1034 -71.30 21.59 0.86
C LYS A 1034 -70.72 22.00 2.21
N PHE A 1035 -70.80 23.31 2.48
CA PHE A 1035 -70.33 23.95 3.71
C PHE A 1035 -68.85 23.70 4.02
N SER A 1036 -68.07 23.29 3.03
CA SER A 1036 -66.64 22.98 3.16
C SER A 1036 -66.31 21.81 4.11
N TYR A 1037 -67.29 21.00 4.51
CA TYR A 1037 -67.02 19.80 5.32
C TYR A 1037 -68.08 18.68 5.23
N GLN A 1038 -69.16 18.84 4.47
CA GLN A 1038 -70.26 17.86 4.40
C GLN A 1038 -70.33 17.22 3.02
N TYR A 1039 -70.23 15.89 2.96
CA TYR A 1039 -70.44 15.10 1.76
C TYR A 1039 -71.84 14.49 1.71
N PHE A 1040 -72.47 14.52 0.53
CA PHE A 1040 -73.82 14.03 0.26
C PHE A 1040 -73.79 12.90 -0.79
N PRO A 1041 -73.87 11.62 -0.38
CA PRO A 1041 -74.02 10.51 -1.31
C PRO A 1041 -75.38 10.56 -2.06
N PRO A 1042 -75.48 10.02 -3.28
CA PRO A 1042 -74.45 9.27 -4.03
C PRO A 1042 -73.57 10.14 -4.94
N GLU A 1043 -73.68 11.47 -4.85
CA GLU A 1043 -73.02 12.40 -5.78
C GLU A 1043 -71.49 12.37 -5.63
N LYS A 1044 -70.76 12.23 -6.73
CA LYS A 1044 -69.28 12.17 -6.71
C LYS A 1044 -68.69 13.54 -6.39
N SER A 1045 -67.92 13.64 -5.31
CA SER A 1045 -67.19 14.85 -4.92
C SER A 1045 -65.80 14.85 -5.53
N ARG A 1046 -65.41 15.97 -6.16
CA ARG A 1046 -64.03 16.26 -6.58
C ARG A 1046 -63.63 17.63 -6.05
N VAL A 1047 -62.60 17.65 -5.20
CA VAL A 1047 -62.06 18.87 -4.59
C VAL A 1047 -60.57 18.91 -4.91
N ASP A 1048 -60.14 19.91 -5.67
CA ASP A 1048 -58.73 20.08 -6.03
C ASP A 1048 -58.05 20.91 -4.92
N LEU A 1049 -57.15 20.31 -4.17
CA LEU A 1049 -56.45 20.93 -3.04
C LEU A 1049 -55.11 21.50 -3.50
N VAL A 1050 -54.89 22.80 -3.30
CA VAL A 1050 -53.66 23.49 -3.71
C VAL A 1050 -52.74 23.70 -2.52
N TYR A 1051 -51.51 23.21 -2.61
CA TYR A 1051 -50.49 23.33 -1.57
C TYR A 1051 -49.33 24.17 -2.07
N GLN A 1052 -48.67 24.90 -1.16
CA GLN A 1052 -47.44 25.64 -1.45
C GLN A 1052 -46.28 24.98 -0.70
N VAL A 1053 -45.36 24.35 -1.44
CA VAL A 1053 -44.26 23.53 -0.90
C VAL A 1053 -42.91 24.00 -1.44
N PRO A 1054 -41.79 23.87 -0.69
CA PRO A 1054 -40.46 24.25 -1.19
C PRO A 1054 -40.06 23.50 -2.47
N GLU A 1055 -39.28 24.15 -3.35
CA GLU A 1055 -38.80 23.55 -4.61
C GLU A 1055 -37.86 22.36 -4.39
N ASP A 1056 -37.17 22.29 -3.25
CA ASP A 1056 -36.22 21.24 -2.89
C ASP A 1056 -36.88 19.92 -2.42
N GLU A 1057 -38.17 19.95 -2.08
CA GLU A 1057 -38.92 18.76 -1.66
C GLU A 1057 -39.24 17.86 -2.84
N LYS A 1058 -38.82 16.58 -2.77
CA LYS A 1058 -38.98 15.60 -3.86
C LYS A 1058 -40.12 14.62 -3.64
N VAL A 1059 -40.44 14.28 -2.39
CA VAL A 1059 -41.48 13.31 -2.04
C VAL A 1059 -42.19 13.72 -0.77
N LEU A 1060 -43.51 13.78 -0.80
CA LEU A 1060 -44.40 14.10 0.32
C LEU A 1060 -45.38 12.95 0.56
N VAL A 1061 -45.90 12.82 1.78
CA VAL A 1061 -46.96 11.85 2.10
C VAL A 1061 -48.20 12.60 2.57
N LEU A 1062 -49.29 12.49 1.82
CA LEU A 1062 -50.59 13.04 2.22
C LEU A 1062 -51.32 12.06 3.13
N TYR A 1063 -51.77 12.56 4.29
CA TYR A 1063 -52.53 11.78 5.26
C TYR A 1063 -54.00 12.22 5.26
N ALA A 1064 -54.89 11.36 4.78
CA ALA A 1064 -56.33 11.60 4.74
C ALA A 1064 -57.05 10.72 5.78
N SER A 1065 -57.77 11.37 6.69
CA SER A 1065 -58.56 10.72 7.74
C SER A 1065 -59.82 11.53 8.00
N ASP A 1066 -60.99 10.93 7.80
CA ASP A 1066 -62.27 11.55 8.16
C ASP A 1066 -63.35 10.48 8.39
N SER A 1067 -64.43 10.84 9.06
CA SER A 1067 -65.57 9.94 9.32
C SER A 1067 -66.34 9.54 8.06
N ALA A 1068 -66.15 10.25 6.93
CA ALA A 1068 -66.74 9.89 5.64
C ALA A 1068 -66.21 8.58 5.04
N PHE A 1069 -65.07 8.07 5.50
CA PHE A 1069 -64.54 6.79 5.04
C PHE A 1069 -63.87 6.04 6.20
N PRO A 1070 -64.11 4.72 6.35
CA PRO A 1070 -63.79 3.99 7.58
C PRO A 1070 -62.30 3.69 7.79
N ARG A 1071 -61.43 3.96 6.80
CA ARG A 1071 -60.00 3.61 6.84
C ARG A 1071 -59.14 4.82 6.50
N THR A 1072 -58.16 5.14 7.34
CA THR A 1072 -57.20 6.20 7.05
C THR A 1072 -56.38 5.87 5.81
N VAL A 1073 -56.19 6.85 4.93
CA VAL A 1073 -55.50 6.68 3.65
C VAL A 1073 -54.23 7.52 3.65
N THR A 1074 -53.09 6.91 3.30
CA THR A 1074 -51.83 7.59 3.05
C THR A 1074 -51.50 7.54 1.56
N VAL A 1075 -51.22 8.71 0.98
CA VAL A 1075 -50.92 8.86 -0.44
C VAL A 1075 -49.48 9.36 -0.61
N LYS A 1076 -48.61 8.58 -1.25
CA LYS A 1076 -47.23 9.01 -1.55
C LYS A 1076 -47.25 9.89 -2.80
N ILE A 1077 -46.90 11.17 -2.65
CA ILE A 1077 -46.87 12.17 -3.71
C ILE A 1077 -45.41 12.43 -4.08
N GLU A 1078 -45.02 12.06 -5.30
CA GLU A 1078 -43.70 12.36 -5.86
C GLU A 1078 -43.79 13.60 -6.73
N LEU A 1079 -42.86 14.54 -6.54
CA LEU A 1079 -42.85 15.81 -7.26
C LEU A 1079 -41.76 15.79 -8.34
N PRO A 1080 -42.03 16.30 -9.57
CA PRO A 1080 -41.07 16.29 -10.67
C PRO A 1080 -39.85 17.22 -10.41
N PRO A 1081 -38.64 16.91 -10.92
CA PRO A 1081 -37.46 17.78 -10.83
C PRO A 1081 -37.53 19.00 -11.77
N VAL A 1082 -36.75 20.05 -11.49
CA VAL A 1082 -36.64 21.28 -12.32
C VAL A 1082 -35.46 21.14 -13.30
N ALA A 1083 -35.71 21.27 -14.61
CA ALA A 1083 -34.72 21.02 -15.67
C ALA A 1083 -33.61 22.11 -15.79
N LYS A 1084 -32.41 21.72 -16.26
CA LYS A 1084 -31.22 22.57 -16.43
C LYS A 1084 -30.88 22.75 -17.93
N GLU A 1085 -30.71 23.99 -18.42
CA GLU A 1085 -30.44 24.28 -19.85
C GLU A 1085 -28.98 23.97 -20.27
N LEU A 1086 -28.79 23.48 -21.51
CA LEU A 1086 -27.49 23.15 -22.12
C LEU A 1086 -26.65 24.40 -22.46
N THR A 1087 -25.33 24.28 -22.41
CA THR A 1087 -24.41 25.36 -22.81
C THR A 1087 -24.15 25.39 -24.33
N ASN A 1088 -23.81 26.56 -24.87
CA ASN A 1088 -23.52 26.75 -26.31
C ASN A 1088 -22.40 25.84 -26.85
N GLN A 1089 -21.44 25.41 -26.01
CA GLN A 1089 -20.37 24.48 -26.41
C GLN A 1089 -20.89 23.04 -26.55
N GLU A 1090 -21.77 22.62 -25.64
CA GLU A 1090 -22.38 21.28 -25.66
C GLU A 1090 -23.33 21.13 -26.85
N GLU A 1091 -24.07 22.19 -27.22
CA GLU A 1091 -24.88 22.20 -28.45
C GLU A 1091 -24.04 21.99 -29.71
N GLN A 1092 -22.83 22.56 -29.78
CA GLN A 1092 -21.94 22.37 -30.92
C GLN A 1092 -21.37 20.95 -30.97
N ALA A 1093 -21.02 20.37 -29.82
CA ALA A 1093 -20.56 18.99 -29.72
C ALA A 1093 -21.66 18.00 -30.19
N VAL A 1094 -22.90 18.18 -29.75
CA VAL A 1094 -24.04 17.37 -30.19
C VAL A 1094 -24.27 17.50 -31.70
N LYS A 1095 -24.18 18.71 -32.27
CA LYS A 1095 -24.27 18.90 -33.73
C LYS A 1095 -23.16 18.17 -34.48
N GLN A 1096 -21.93 18.18 -33.98
CA GLN A 1096 -20.81 17.44 -34.59
C GLN A 1096 -21.02 15.93 -34.52
N MET A 1097 -21.49 15.40 -33.39
CA MET A 1097 -21.80 13.98 -33.24
C MET A 1097 -22.93 13.53 -34.17
N MET A 1098 -24.01 14.31 -34.24
CA MET A 1098 -25.13 14.03 -35.15
C MET A 1098 -24.70 14.03 -36.62
N ASN A 1099 -23.68 14.83 -37.00
CA ASN A 1099 -23.14 14.88 -38.36
C ASN A 1099 -22.32 13.64 -38.76
N LYS A 1100 -21.98 12.72 -37.84
CA LYS A 1100 -21.29 11.46 -38.16
C LYS A 1100 -22.18 10.49 -38.95
N GLY A 1101 -23.50 10.52 -38.73
CA GLY A 1101 -24.47 9.64 -39.37
C GLY A 1101 -25.05 10.21 -40.67
N VAL A 1102 -25.33 9.32 -41.62
CA VAL A 1102 -26.04 9.66 -42.87
C VAL A 1102 -27.53 9.90 -42.60
N VAL A 1103 -28.13 9.12 -41.69
CA VAL A 1103 -29.50 9.32 -41.21
C VAL A 1103 -29.45 9.91 -39.81
N LYS A 1104 -30.12 11.04 -39.59
CA LYS A 1104 -30.22 11.72 -38.29
C LYS A 1104 -31.66 11.59 -37.80
N THR A 1105 -31.85 11.00 -36.62
CA THR A 1105 -33.17 10.69 -36.07
C THR A 1105 -33.17 10.84 -34.55
N TYR A 1106 -34.33 10.65 -33.93
CA TYR A 1106 -34.51 10.53 -32.49
C TYR A 1106 -35.41 9.32 -32.17
N PRO A 1107 -35.42 8.79 -30.94
CA PRO A 1107 -36.29 7.68 -30.55
C PRO A 1107 -37.76 7.98 -30.82
N GLY A 1108 -38.44 7.12 -31.58
CA GLY A 1108 -39.85 7.29 -31.94
C GLY A 1108 -40.12 8.29 -33.08
N ASP A 1109 -39.10 8.69 -33.85
CA ASP A 1109 -39.28 9.56 -35.03
C ASP A 1109 -40.29 8.96 -36.03
N PRO A 1110 -41.44 9.61 -36.28
CA PRO A 1110 -42.47 9.09 -37.17
C PRO A 1110 -42.00 8.97 -38.63
N LEU A 1111 -40.97 9.72 -39.04
CA LEU A 1111 -40.40 9.65 -40.39
C LEU A 1111 -39.56 8.38 -40.61
N GLN A 1112 -38.99 7.80 -39.54
CA GLN A 1112 -38.16 6.58 -39.61
C GLN A 1112 -38.91 5.30 -39.25
N LYS A 1113 -40.20 5.36 -38.93
CA LYS A 1113 -41.02 4.19 -38.53
C LYS A 1113 -41.09 3.07 -39.58
N LYS A 1114 -40.83 3.39 -40.85
CA LYS A 1114 -40.76 2.43 -41.98
C LYS A 1114 -39.33 2.15 -42.45
N ALA A 1115 -38.31 2.70 -41.80
CA ALA A 1115 -36.93 2.45 -42.15
C ALA A 1115 -36.51 1.04 -41.71
N VAL A 1116 -35.61 0.44 -42.49
CA VAL A 1116 -35.06 -0.90 -42.25
C VAL A 1116 -34.44 -1.02 -40.85
N PHE A 1117 -33.77 0.05 -40.40
CA PHE A 1117 -33.29 0.22 -39.03
C PHE A 1117 -33.88 1.49 -38.43
N HIS A 1118 -34.45 1.40 -37.22
CA HIS A 1118 -34.88 2.57 -36.44
C HIS A 1118 -34.91 2.26 -34.94
N VAL A 1119 -34.95 3.31 -34.13
CA VAL A 1119 -35.14 3.23 -32.67
C VAL A 1119 -36.57 3.61 -32.34
N ASP A 1120 -37.31 2.71 -31.70
CA ASP A 1120 -38.68 2.99 -31.27
C ASP A 1120 -38.70 3.94 -30.06
N SER A 1121 -39.88 4.40 -29.64
CA SER A 1121 -40.00 5.28 -28.47
C SER A 1121 -39.32 4.67 -27.24
N LEU A 1122 -38.63 5.52 -26.46
CA LEU A 1122 -37.97 5.14 -25.22
C LEU A 1122 -38.92 4.38 -24.29
N LEU A 1123 -38.43 3.29 -23.69
CA LEU A 1123 -39.22 2.58 -22.69
C LEU A 1123 -39.04 3.27 -21.32
N PRO A 1124 -40.14 3.61 -20.63
CA PRO A 1124 -40.09 4.37 -19.37
C PRO A 1124 -39.52 3.56 -18.20
N ASN A 1125 -39.43 2.24 -18.34
CA ASN A 1125 -38.85 1.34 -17.34
C ASN A 1125 -38.01 0.27 -18.04
N PRO A 1126 -36.91 -0.18 -17.42
CA PRO A 1126 -36.13 -1.30 -17.93
C PRO A 1126 -37.00 -2.57 -17.99
N PRO A 1127 -36.73 -3.50 -18.93
CA PRO A 1127 -37.45 -4.75 -19.02
C PRO A 1127 -37.46 -5.48 -17.67
N LYS A 1128 -38.66 -5.80 -17.17
CA LYS A 1128 -38.84 -6.42 -15.83
C LYS A 1128 -38.05 -7.71 -15.65
N GLU A 1129 -37.78 -8.40 -16.75
CA GLU A 1129 -37.02 -9.66 -16.82
C GLU A 1129 -35.57 -9.51 -16.34
N LEU A 1130 -34.94 -8.34 -16.56
CA LEU A 1130 -33.52 -8.11 -16.27
C LEU A 1130 -33.25 -7.78 -14.79
N LYS A 1131 -34.28 -7.40 -14.02
CA LYS A 1131 -34.18 -7.05 -12.59
C LYS A 1131 -33.07 -6.04 -12.25
N LEU A 1132 -32.76 -5.14 -13.18
CA LEU A 1132 -31.69 -4.15 -13.04
C LEU A 1132 -32.10 -3.03 -12.09
N LYS A 1133 -31.12 -2.52 -11.32
CA LYS A 1133 -31.27 -1.34 -10.46
C LYS A 1133 -30.15 -0.35 -10.78
N PRO A 1134 -30.46 0.94 -11.05
CA PRO A 1134 -29.43 1.93 -11.33
C PRO A 1134 -28.52 2.15 -10.13
N ARG A 1135 -27.23 2.41 -10.39
CA ARG A 1135 -26.29 2.94 -9.40
C ARG A 1135 -26.71 4.34 -8.94
N SER A 1136 -26.32 4.72 -7.73
CA SER A 1136 -26.62 6.04 -7.17
C SER A 1136 -26.05 7.14 -8.07
N GLY A 1137 -26.90 8.05 -8.56
CA GLY A 1137 -26.51 9.13 -9.48
C GLY A 1137 -26.57 8.77 -10.96
N TYR A 1138 -26.99 7.54 -11.31
CA TYR A 1138 -27.18 7.06 -12.68
C TYR A 1138 -28.65 6.68 -12.90
N GLN A 1139 -29.07 6.65 -14.15
CA GLN A 1139 -30.39 6.22 -14.60
C GLN A 1139 -30.27 5.16 -15.70
N LEU A 1140 -31.27 4.26 -15.75
CA LEU A 1140 -31.33 3.22 -16.77
C LEU A 1140 -32.16 3.70 -17.96
N VAL A 1141 -31.56 3.71 -19.13
CA VAL A 1141 -32.20 4.12 -20.38
C VAL A 1141 -32.35 2.90 -21.26
N THR A 1142 -33.59 2.58 -21.67
CA THR A 1142 -33.86 1.43 -22.53
C THR A 1142 -34.24 1.87 -23.93
N LEU A 1143 -33.41 1.48 -24.90
CA LEU A 1143 -33.58 1.79 -26.32
C LEU A 1143 -34.04 0.55 -27.10
N PRO A 1144 -35.28 0.54 -27.62
CA PRO A 1144 -35.75 -0.54 -28.49
C PRO A 1144 -35.20 -0.39 -29.90
N LEU A 1145 -34.25 -1.24 -30.26
CA LEU A 1145 -33.63 -1.27 -31.57
C LEU A 1145 -34.42 -2.23 -32.49
N ILE A 1146 -34.97 -1.68 -33.57
CA ILE A 1146 -35.77 -2.43 -34.54
C ILE A 1146 -35.01 -2.55 -35.85
N PHE A 1147 -34.89 -3.79 -36.32
CA PHE A 1147 -34.29 -4.09 -37.62
C PHE A 1147 -35.18 -5.06 -38.40
N GLN A 1148 -35.59 -4.67 -39.61
CA GLN A 1148 -36.36 -5.51 -40.50
C GLN A 1148 -36.01 -5.24 -41.96
N ASP A 1149 -35.30 -6.18 -42.56
CA ASP A 1149 -35.07 -6.17 -44.01
C ASP A 1149 -36.22 -6.90 -44.72
N THR A 1150 -36.80 -6.25 -45.71
CA THR A 1150 -37.93 -6.75 -46.52
C THR A 1150 -37.59 -6.84 -48.01
N TYR A 1151 -36.35 -6.52 -48.40
CA TYR A 1151 -35.99 -6.35 -49.82
C TYR A 1151 -35.38 -7.59 -50.48
N TYR A 1152 -34.99 -8.62 -49.72
CA TYR A 1152 -34.37 -9.82 -50.27
C TYR A 1152 -35.03 -11.11 -49.77
N ASP A 1153 -35.53 -11.93 -50.71
CA ASP A 1153 -35.87 -13.34 -50.46
C ASP A 1153 -34.56 -14.14 -50.41
N TYR A 1154 -33.95 -14.21 -49.22
CA TYR A 1154 -32.74 -15.01 -48.98
C TYR A 1154 -33.12 -16.42 -48.51
N ASP A 1155 -32.50 -17.42 -49.13
CA ASP A 1155 -32.63 -18.89 -48.95
C ASP A 1155 -32.21 -19.42 -47.54
N GLY A 1156 -32.44 -18.65 -46.47
CA GLY A 1156 -32.15 -19.03 -45.08
C GLY A 1156 -30.75 -18.66 -44.57
N SER A 1157 -29.97 -17.86 -45.30
CA SER A 1157 -28.67 -17.31 -44.86
C SER A 1157 -28.84 -16.14 -43.88
N SER A 1158 -27.99 -16.06 -42.84
CA SER A 1158 -27.97 -14.93 -41.89
C SER A 1158 -27.06 -13.78 -42.32
N VAL A 1159 -27.39 -12.58 -41.86
CA VAL A 1159 -26.61 -11.35 -42.05
C VAL A 1159 -25.94 -10.96 -40.73
N ASN A 1160 -24.70 -10.47 -40.77
CA ASN A 1160 -24.00 -9.97 -39.59
C ASN A 1160 -24.61 -8.63 -39.13
N TYR A 1161 -25.42 -8.68 -38.07
CA TYR A 1161 -26.01 -7.54 -37.40
C TYR A 1161 -25.59 -7.55 -35.93
N ARG A 1162 -24.71 -6.62 -35.56
CA ARG A 1162 -24.12 -6.47 -34.21
C ARG A 1162 -24.65 -5.22 -33.51
N PRO A 1163 -25.93 -5.17 -33.12
CA PRO A 1163 -26.45 -4.02 -32.39
C PRO A 1163 -25.81 -3.85 -31.01
N ASN A 1164 -25.19 -4.91 -30.49
CA ASN A 1164 -24.49 -4.91 -29.22
C ASN A 1164 -23.21 -4.05 -29.18
N THR A 1165 -22.73 -3.56 -30.33
CA THR A 1165 -21.57 -2.64 -30.40
C THR A 1165 -21.99 -1.17 -30.42
N PHE A 1166 -23.30 -0.86 -30.32
CA PHE A 1166 -23.78 0.52 -30.37
C PHE A 1166 -23.69 1.16 -28.98
N THR A 1167 -22.91 2.23 -28.86
CA THR A 1167 -22.70 2.98 -27.61
C THR A 1167 -23.44 4.31 -27.64
N LEU A 1168 -23.77 4.84 -26.45
CA LEU A 1168 -24.27 6.19 -26.27
C LEU A 1168 -23.12 7.14 -25.96
N GLN A 1169 -23.03 8.27 -26.65
CA GLN A 1169 -22.00 9.28 -26.42
C GLN A 1169 -22.63 10.55 -25.82
N ALA A 1170 -22.08 11.03 -24.70
CA ALA A 1170 -22.44 12.32 -24.10
C ALA A 1170 -21.73 13.49 -24.82
N PRO A 1171 -22.21 14.74 -24.68
CA PRO A 1171 -21.61 15.92 -25.32
C PRO A 1171 -20.16 16.18 -24.90
N ASP A 1172 -19.76 15.72 -23.71
CA ASP A 1172 -18.38 15.79 -23.20
C ASP A 1172 -17.42 14.76 -23.85
N GLY A 1173 -17.95 13.88 -24.71
CA GLY A 1173 -17.21 12.84 -25.43
C GLY A 1173 -17.20 11.48 -24.74
N THR A 1174 -17.74 11.36 -23.52
CA THR A 1174 -17.84 10.09 -22.78
C THR A 1174 -18.74 9.08 -23.50
N GLU A 1175 -18.31 7.83 -23.63
CA GLU A 1175 -19.09 6.75 -24.24
C GLU A 1175 -19.62 5.77 -23.17
N TYR A 1176 -20.87 5.37 -23.32
CA TYR A 1176 -21.60 4.44 -22.45
C TYR A 1176 -21.98 3.19 -23.24
N GLU A 1177 -21.49 2.06 -22.77
CA GLU A 1177 -21.86 0.75 -23.27
C GLU A 1177 -23.17 0.28 -22.64
N GLN A 1178 -23.87 -0.59 -23.36
CA GLN A 1178 -25.05 -1.27 -22.85
C GLN A 1178 -24.67 -2.23 -21.70
N ILE A 1179 -25.49 -2.27 -20.66
CA ILE A 1179 -25.29 -3.16 -19.51
C ILE A 1179 -25.96 -4.52 -19.69
N ASP A 1180 -27.08 -4.57 -20.42
CA ASP A 1180 -27.84 -5.80 -20.67
C ASP A 1180 -28.86 -5.58 -21.80
N TYR A 1181 -29.53 -6.64 -22.26
CA TYR A 1181 -30.55 -6.56 -23.31
C TYR A 1181 -31.64 -7.64 -23.21
N VAL A 1182 -32.82 -7.35 -23.76
CA VAL A 1182 -33.86 -8.36 -23.99
C VAL A 1182 -34.11 -8.52 -25.48
N ASN A 1183 -33.87 -9.72 -25.99
CA ASN A 1183 -34.26 -10.07 -27.36
C ASN A 1183 -35.74 -10.47 -27.41
N ARG A 1184 -36.58 -9.62 -28.01
CA ARG A 1184 -38.03 -9.87 -28.14
C ARG A 1184 -38.38 -10.81 -29.29
N ASN A 1185 -37.41 -11.15 -30.16
CA ASN A 1185 -37.62 -12.08 -31.26
C ASN A 1185 -36.35 -12.91 -31.55
N GLU A 1186 -36.17 -13.99 -30.80
CA GLU A 1186 -35.05 -14.93 -30.95
C GLU A 1186 -35.00 -15.63 -32.32
N LYS A 1187 -36.09 -15.66 -33.07
CA LYS A 1187 -36.08 -16.20 -34.43
C LYS A 1187 -35.41 -15.24 -35.42
N ALA A 1188 -35.46 -13.93 -35.14
CA ALA A 1188 -34.91 -12.88 -35.98
C ALA A 1188 -33.44 -12.58 -35.70
N TRP A 1189 -32.98 -12.68 -34.45
CA TRP A 1189 -31.59 -12.39 -34.09
C TRP A 1189 -31.05 -13.45 -33.13
N LYS A 1190 -29.94 -14.10 -33.48
CA LYS A 1190 -29.31 -15.20 -32.72
C LYS A 1190 -27.81 -15.01 -32.56
N ASN A 1191 -27.24 -15.73 -31.60
CA ASN A 1191 -25.80 -15.78 -31.31
C ASN A 1191 -25.17 -14.41 -31.00
N GLY A 1192 -25.97 -13.36 -30.74
CA GLY A 1192 -25.50 -12.02 -30.42
C GLY A 1192 -24.98 -11.21 -31.62
N PHE A 1193 -25.06 -11.73 -32.86
CA PHE A 1193 -24.60 -11.01 -34.05
C PHE A 1193 -25.24 -11.42 -35.38
N GLN A 1194 -26.12 -12.43 -35.41
CA GLN A 1194 -26.68 -12.98 -36.66
C GLN A 1194 -28.16 -12.64 -36.79
N TYR A 1195 -28.53 -11.91 -37.84
CA TYR A 1195 -29.92 -11.62 -38.19
C TYR A 1195 -30.44 -12.55 -39.28
N TYR A 1196 -31.67 -13.02 -39.15
CA TYR A 1196 -32.34 -13.93 -40.08
C TYR A 1196 -33.59 -13.26 -40.70
N PRO A 1197 -33.53 -12.79 -41.95
CA PRO A 1197 -34.71 -12.30 -42.66
C PRO A 1197 -35.71 -13.44 -42.94
N PRO A 1198 -37.02 -13.15 -43.12
CA PRO A 1198 -37.67 -11.84 -43.11
C PRO A 1198 -38.16 -11.42 -41.70
N PHE A 1199 -37.72 -12.09 -40.63
CA PHE A 1199 -38.26 -11.87 -39.29
C PHE A 1199 -37.87 -10.49 -38.76
N ARG A 1200 -38.83 -9.75 -38.21
CA ARG A 1200 -38.58 -8.44 -37.57
C ARG A 1200 -37.79 -8.62 -36.27
N SER A 1201 -36.57 -8.12 -36.21
CA SER A 1201 -35.78 -8.06 -34.97
C SER A 1201 -36.22 -6.88 -34.12
N ARG A 1202 -36.43 -7.13 -32.82
CA ARG A 1202 -36.58 -6.12 -31.79
C ARG A 1202 -35.73 -6.54 -30.60
N VAL A 1203 -34.75 -5.72 -30.27
CA VAL A 1203 -33.88 -5.94 -29.11
C VAL A 1203 -33.92 -4.69 -28.24
N ASP A 1204 -34.39 -4.85 -27.01
CA ASP A 1204 -34.48 -3.77 -26.03
C ASP A 1204 -33.14 -3.69 -25.29
N PHE A 1205 -32.26 -2.76 -25.67
CA PHE A 1205 -30.95 -2.58 -25.03
C PHE A 1205 -31.02 -1.58 -23.88
N VAL A 1206 -30.39 -1.92 -22.74
CA VAL A 1206 -30.39 -1.09 -21.54
C VAL A 1206 -29.00 -0.49 -21.34
N TYR A 1207 -28.96 0.83 -21.17
CA TYR A 1207 -27.76 1.62 -20.87
C TYR A 1207 -27.87 2.20 -19.46
N GLU A 1208 -26.74 2.31 -18.76
CA GLU A 1208 -26.66 3.02 -17.47
C GLU A 1208 -25.89 4.33 -17.68
N VAL A 1209 -26.60 5.46 -17.61
CA VAL A 1209 -26.06 6.80 -17.90
C VAL A 1209 -26.23 7.73 -16.68
N PRO A 1210 -25.41 8.79 -16.52
CA PRO A 1210 -25.55 9.73 -15.40
C PRO A 1210 -26.93 10.40 -15.40
N ALA A 1211 -27.51 10.58 -14.21
CA ALA A 1211 -28.83 11.19 -14.04
C ALA A 1211 -28.82 12.72 -14.17
N ASP A 1212 -27.64 13.34 -14.26
CA ASP A 1212 -27.44 14.79 -14.42
C ASP A 1212 -27.21 15.22 -15.88
N GLN A 1213 -27.12 14.26 -16.82
CA GLN A 1213 -27.01 14.51 -18.25
C GLN A 1213 -28.30 14.08 -18.97
N HIS A 1214 -28.85 14.98 -19.78
CA HIS A 1214 -30.16 14.80 -20.44
C HIS A 1214 -30.08 14.56 -21.95
N VAL A 1215 -28.89 14.66 -22.57
CA VAL A 1215 -28.73 14.49 -24.02
C VAL A 1215 -27.58 13.54 -24.33
N PHE A 1216 -27.86 12.52 -25.15
CA PHE A 1216 -26.90 11.55 -25.64
C PHE A 1216 -27.06 11.36 -27.15
N VAL A 1217 -26.01 10.91 -27.83
CA VAL A 1217 -26.04 10.58 -29.26
C VAL A 1217 -25.55 9.15 -29.45
N MET A 1218 -26.39 8.31 -30.07
CA MET A 1218 -26.00 6.95 -30.48
C MET A 1218 -25.53 6.99 -31.94
N TYR A 1219 -24.39 6.36 -32.24
CA TYR A 1219 -23.95 6.12 -33.61
C TYR A 1219 -24.10 4.63 -33.97
N ALA A 1220 -25.09 4.32 -34.79
CA ALA A 1220 -25.37 2.95 -35.24
C ALA A 1220 -24.85 2.72 -36.66
N SER A 1221 -23.89 1.80 -36.81
CA SER A 1221 -23.30 1.43 -38.10
C SER A 1221 -23.09 -0.08 -38.15
N SER A 1222 -23.63 -0.75 -39.17
CA SER A 1222 -23.50 -2.20 -39.34
C SER A 1222 -23.55 -2.57 -40.82
N GLU A 1223 -22.88 -3.65 -41.20
CA GLU A 1223 -22.94 -4.22 -42.57
C GLU A 1223 -24.38 -4.61 -42.97
N ALA A 1224 -25.27 -4.81 -42.00
CA ALA A 1224 -26.66 -5.19 -42.22
C ALA A 1224 -27.54 -4.06 -42.79
N PHE A 1225 -27.15 -2.79 -42.68
CA PHE A 1225 -27.89 -1.68 -43.30
C PHE A 1225 -26.94 -0.63 -43.90
N PRO A 1226 -27.26 -0.10 -45.10
CA PRO A 1226 -26.30 0.68 -45.89
C PRO A 1226 -26.06 2.10 -45.38
N LYS A 1227 -26.92 2.64 -44.50
CA LYS A 1227 -26.82 4.03 -44.03
C LYS A 1227 -26.54 4.09 -42.52
N PRO A 1228 -25.35 4.51 -42.08
CA PRO A 1228 -25.10 4.71 -40.66
C PRO A 1228 -26.06 5.78 -40.11
N THR A 1229 -26.61 5.51 -38.93
CA THR A 1229 -27.71 6.28 -38.35
C THR A 1229 -27.27 6.87 -37.00
N THR A 1230 -27.36 8.19 -36.86
CA THR A 1230 -27.18 8.90 -35.60
C THR A 1230 -28.52 9.18 -34.95
N VAL A 1231 -28.65 8.80 -33.67
CA VAL A 1231 -29.89 8.93 -32.90
C VAL A 1231 -29.64 9.87 -31.73
N LYS A 1232 -30.31 11.03 -31.72
CA LYS A 1232 -30.28 11.94 -30.57
C LYS A 1232 -31.28 11.43 -29.53
N VAL A 1233 -30.77 11.03 -28.37
CA VAL A 1233 -31.57 10.55 -27.23
C VAL A 1233 -31.64 11.69 -26.22
N GLU A 1234 -32.82 12.28 -26.09
CA GLU A 1234 -33.12 13.26 -25.04
C GLU A 1234 -33.90 12.57 -23.93
N LEU A 1235 -33.50 12.81 -22.69
CA LEU A 1235 -34.11 12.26 -21.49
C LEU A 1235 -34.79 13.39 -20.70
N ASP A 1236 -36.02 13.14 -20.27
CA ASP A 1236 -36.87 14.11 -19.56
C ASP A 1236 -36.30 14.55 -18.20
#